data_AF-A0A1Y2A7T4-F1
#
_entry.id   AF-A0A1Y2A7T4-F1
#
_cell.length_a   1.000
_cell.length_b   1.000
_cell.length_c   1.000
_cell.angle_alpha   90.00
_cell.angle_beta   90.00
_cell.angle_gamma   90.00
#
_symmetry.space_group_name_H-M   'P 1'
#
loop_
_entity.id
_entity.type
_entity.pdbx_description
1 polymer ?
#
loop_
_entity_poly.entity_id
_entity_poly.type
_entity_poly.pdbx_seq_one_letter_code
_entity_poly.pdbx_strand_id
1 'polypeptide(L)'
;MFLSSVIVLPCLITTISAVNFDWEEVQLTEVETRNYSAIQFAHSSIHVPQEECKTIPGDPNWPSGAEWARFNNTLGGVLVKPRPLAAVCYSGPEYDAERCEALNQRWKSPSFHANDPASVMSQWAIGNACVPTSDPNSTCEQGGYPAYVVNATTVRHIQLAVNFARNLNIRLVIKASGHDFNGKNIGAYSLSVWTHSLRSFTYHATYNTSRYTGRAIAYGAGFRSLDAHTVTSQYNMSMMIAGGLDVSLAGGYLQGGGHSSLSSSYGLAADQVLSIEAVTASGKFVHADAETNGDLFWAFRGGGGGNYGIITSVIVKAFPPTPMTQSRIMFSTIPSSATSNSTAPSVEAFWKGVKAYWDFCIALCDAKGLGYNFIQHTPIRGSNATGLTFTTTISVPNYNNTSYQTFTRPLLDKLTALGITVPIPKVSRSLHIPPTPDPNPNYHHPSISRRALGDIVSNTLIASRWFQHPHFASPSALTKTHLAIRHFVEAGGYTFHGINHAPTLQAAGYPDNAVNPAFRSVILHAQGYLGDMHWDGQSPVISTAELAEKHERLQRYMQGWRDVTPGSGSYVNEGDAQEPDFKDSFFGENYERLADVKRRWDPWGVFWVVGGVGSDEWEVRGGSGTRGFVVQDGRLCRVGWEGKGR
;
A
#
# COMPACT_ATOMS: atom_id res chain seq x y z
N MET A 1 74.61 -3.75 0.14
CA MET A 1 73.40 -3.72 -0.72
C MET A 1 72.26 -4.35 0.05
N PHE A 2 71.37 -3.54 0.63
CA PHE A 2 70.09 -4.00 1.17
C PHE A 2 69.00 -3.30 0.36
N LEU A 3 68.33 -4.05 -0.53
CA LEU A 3 67.16 -3.54 -1.26
C LEU A 3 65.94 -3.59 -0.34
N SER A 4 65.39 -2.42 -0.02
CA SER A 4 64.05 -2.31 0.57
C SER A 4 63.01 -2.57 -0.52
N SER A 5 62.18 -3.59 -0.32
CA SER A 5 61.01 -3.85 -1.16
C SER A 5 59.82 -3.07 -0.60
N VAL A 6 59.38 -2.04 -1.33
CA VAL A 6 58.14 -1.30 -1.05
C VAL A 6 56.98 -2.14 -1.58
N ILE A 7 56.16 -2.67 -0.67
CA ILE A 7 54.90 -3.33 -1.00
C ILE A 7 53.87 -2.22 -1.28
N VAL A 8 53.53 -2.03 -2.55
CA VAL A 8 52.41 -1.19 -2.97
C VAL A 8 51.13 -2.01 -2.81
N LEU A 9 50.34 -1.70 -1.78
CA LEU A 9 48.98 -2.23 -1.62
C LEU A 9 48.11 -1.63 -2.74
N PRO A 10 47.40 -2.43 -3.55
CA PRO A 10 46.44 -1.88 -4.50
C PRO A 10 45.24 -1.36 -3.72
N CYS A 11 45.06 -0.04 -3.68
CA CYS A 11 43.82 0.57 -3.24
C CYS A 11 42.75 0.19 -4.27
N LEU A 12 41.93 -0.82 -3.96
CA LEU A 12 40.70 -1.11 -4.69
C LEU A 12 39.76 0.07 -4.48
N ILE A 13 39.77 1.01 -5.42
CA ILE A 13 38.73 2.04 -5.52
C ILE A 13 37.43 1.30 -5.82
N THR A 14 36.61 1.08 -4.80
CA THR A 14 35.22 0.70 -4.97
C THR A 14 34.52 1.87 -5.67
N THR A 15 34.36 1.78 -6.98
CA THR A 15 33.49 2.70 -7.72
C THR A 15 32.06 2.42 -7.27
N ILE A 16 31.56 3.18 -6.30
CA ILE A 16 30.12 3.27 -6.06
C ILE A 16 29.56 3.91 -7.35
N SER A 17 28.87 3.12 -8.15
CA SER A 17 28.08 3.66 -9.25
C SER A 17 26.91 4.41 -8.62
N ALA A 18 27.10 5.70 -8.34
CA ALA A 18 26.02 6.59 -7.99
C ALA A 18 25.05 6.60 -9.18
N VAL A 19 23.83 6.13 -8.95
CA VAL A 19 22.75 6.23 -9.94
C VAL A 19 22.03 7.51 -9.61
N ASN A 20 22.48 8.62 -10.20
CA ASN A 20 21.80 9.90 -10.04
C ASN A 20 20.82 10.05 -11.19
N PHE A 21 19.54 10.19 -10.87
CA PHE A 21 18.55 10.62 -11.85
C PHE A 21 18.64 12.15 -12.02
N ASP A 22 18.34 12.66 -13.21
CA ASP A 22 18.41 14.11 -13.52
C ASP A 22 17.65 14.98 -12.51
N TRP A 23 16.55 14.48 -11.93
CA TRP A 23 15.76 15.19 -10.93
C TRP A 23 16.49 15.37 -9.59
N GLU A 24 17.54 14.59 -9.33
CA GLU A 24 18.35 14.64 -8.10
C GLU A 24 19.48 15.66 -8.20
N GLU A 25 19.86 16.08 -9.41
CA GLU A 25 20.84 17.14 -9.63
C GLU A 25 20.26 18.54 -9.32
N VAL A 26 18.95 18.70 -9.48
CA VAL A 26 18.25 19.96 -9.22
C VAL A 26 17.81 20.01 -7.76
N GLN A 27 18.63 20.64 -6.92
CA GLN A 27 18.39 20.78 -5.48
C GLN A 27 18.24 22.24 -5.06
N LEU A 28 17.61 22.45 -3.91
CA LEU A 28 17.56 23.73 -3.21
C LEU A 28 18.87 23.93 -2.43
N THR A 29 19.45 25.12 -2.50
CA THR A 29 20.66 25.46 -1.73
C THR A 29 20.34 26.40 -0.56
N GLU A 30 21.15 26.36 0.51
CA GLU A 30 21.01 27.26 1.67
C GLU A 30 21.02 28.74 1.24
N VAL A 31 21.85 29.11 0.26
CA VAL A 31 21.99 30.49 -0.24
C VAL A 31 20.68 31.04 -0.80
N GLU A 32 19.96 30.22 -1.56
CA GLU A 32 18.68 30.60 -2.16
C GLU A 32 17.58 30.86 -1.12
N THR A 33 17.67 30.21 0.04
CA THR A 33 16.66 30.33 1.09
C THR A 33 16.85 31.54 2.00
N ARG A 34 18.01 32.23 1.93
CA ARG A 34 18.38 33.31 2.89
C ARG A 34 17.36 34.43 2.99
N ASN A 35 16.77 34.83 1.86
CA ASN A 35 15.80 35.93 1.79
C ASN A 35 14.34 35.45 1.79
N TYR A 36 14.11 34.17 2.07
CA TYR A 36 12.79 33.57 2.06
C TYR A 36 12.65 32.57 3.20
N SER A 37 12.34 33.08 4.40
CA SER A 37 12.23 32.28 5.63
C SER A 37 11.28 31.10 5.53
N ALA A 38 10.19 31.22 4.76
CA ALA A 38 9.24 30.12 4.57
C ALA A 38 9.89 28.87 3.97
N ILE A 39 10.99 28.98 3.20
CA ILE A 39 11.62 27.83 2.54
C ILE A 39 13.02 27.48 3.08
N GLN A 40 13.45 28.12 4.18
CA GLN A 40 14.73 27.81 4.83
C GLN A 40 14.77 26.37 5.34
N PHE A 41 15.93 25.73 5.22
CA PHE A 41 16.21 24.42 5.82
C PHE A 41 16.18 24.52 7.35
N ALA A 42 15.93 23.40 8.03
CA ALA A 42 15.99 23.38 9.48
C ALA A 42 17.44 23.42 9.98
N HIS A 43 17.70 24.26 10.98
CA HIS A 43 18.96 24.35 11.73
C HIS A 43 18.63 24.44 13.23
N SER A 44 19.61 24.17 14.11
CA SER A 44 19.42 24.16 15.57
C SER A 44 18.90 25.48 16.16
N SER A 45 19.01 26.59 15.44
CA SER A 45 18.57 27.93 15.83
C SER A 45 17.19 28.33 15.29
N ILE A 46 16.56 27.55 14.41
CA ILE A 46 15.25 27.90 13.84
C ILE A 46 14.14 27.46 14.78
N HIS A 47 13.38 28.45 15.27
CA HIS A 47 12.15 28.22 16.01
C HIS A 47 11.06 27.78 15.03
N VAL A 48 10.74 26.49 15.03
CA VAL A 48 9.55 25.98 14.34
C VAL A 48 8.33 26.24 15.24
N PRO A 49 7.22 26.79 14.73
CA PRO A 49 6.05 27.09 15.54
C PRO A 49 5.61 25.85 16.34
N GLN A 50 5.66 25.97 17.66
CA GLN A 50 5.14 24.96 18.58
C GLN A 50 3.66 25.25 18.86
N GLU A 51 2.86 25.18 17.80
CA GLU A 51 1.41 25.32 17.90
C GLU A 51 0.78 23.96 18.20
N GLU A 52 -0.37 23.99 18.88
CA GLU A 52 -1.17 22.79 19.14
C GLU A 52 -1.64 22.15 17.83
N CYS A 53 -2.08 22.97 16.86
CA CYS A 53 -2.68 22.51 15.62
C CYS A 53 -1.96 23.03 14.39
N LYS A 54 -2.01 22.26 13.29
CA LYS A 54 -1.60 22.73 11.96
C LYS A 54 -2.49 23.89 11.51
N THR A 55 -1.91 24.83 10.77
CA THR A 55 -2.58 25.99 10.19
C THR A 55 -3.54 25.57 9.08
N ILE A 56 -4.73 26.16 9.04
CA ILE A 56 -5.77 25.89 8.02
C ILE A 56 -6.25 27.19 7.36
N PRO A 57 -6.88 27.14 6.16
CA PRO A 57 -7.49 28.30 5.54
C PRO A 57 -8.41 29.07 6.50
N GLY A 58 -8.20 30.38 6.60
CA GLY A 58 -8.95 31.26 7.50
C GLY A 58 -8.23 31.57 8.81
N ASP A 59 -7.24 30.77 9.23
CA ASP A 59 -6.39 31.13 10.36
C ASP A 59 -5.54 32.38 10.04
N PRO A 60 -5.19 33.21 11.05
CA PRO A 60 -4.31 34.37 10.86
C PRO A 60 -2.94 34.04 10.24
N ASN A 61 -2.43 32.84 10.52
CA ASN A 61 -1.13 32.37 10.05
C ASN A 61 -1.20 31.62 8.70
N TRP A 62 -2.39 31.47 8.10
CA TRP A 62 -2.52 30.84 6.79
C TRP A 62 -1.89 31.73 5.71
N PRO A 63 -1.09 31.17 4.77
CA PRO A 63 -0.40 32.01 3.80
C PRO A 63 -1.38 32.79 2.93
N SER A 64 -1.10 34.07 2.73
CA SER A 64 -1.89 34.94 1.85
C SER A 64 -1.81 34.46 0.39
N GLY A 65 -2.72 34.94 -0.46
CA GLY A 65 -2.66 34.64 -1.90
C GLY A 65 -1.34 35.09 -2.55
N ALA A 66 -0.76 36.20 -2.09
CA ALA A 66 0.55 36.69 -2.55
C ALA A 66 1.70 35.78 -2.12
N GLU A 67 1.62 35.21 -0.92
CA GLU A 67 2.62 34.27 -0.41
C GLU A 67 2.57 32.93 -1.16
N TRP A 68 1.37 32.39 -1.42
CA TRP A 68 1.20 31.23 -2.30
C TRP A 68 1.71 31.49 -3.72
N ALA A 69 1.50 32.69 -4.26
CA ALA A 69 2.03 33.07 -5.58
C ALA A 69 3.56 33.16 -5.58
N ARG A 70 4.17 33.74 -4.53
CA ARG A 70 5.63 33.77 -4.34
C ARG A 70 6.21 32.36 -4.25
N PHE A 71 5.56 31.47 -3.49
CA PHE A 71 5.93 30.07 -3.40
C PHE A 71 5.84 29.36 -4.76
N ASN A 72 4.75 29.55 -5.50
CA ASN A 72 4.60 28.96 -6.83
C ASN A 72 5.67 29.44 -7.82
N ASN A 73 5.98 30.74 -7.81
CA ASN A 73 7.07 31.28 -8.64
C ASN A 73 8.42 30.64 -8.28
N THR A 74 8.66 30.41 -6.99
CA THR A 74 9.90 29.77 -6.51
C THR A 74 9.97 28.28 -6.89
N LEU A 75 8.82 27.61 -6.97
CA LEU A 75 8.64 26.25 -7.49
C LEU A 75 8.74 26.16 -9.03
N GLY A 76 8.80 27.29 -9.76
CA GLY A 76 8.77 27.28 -11.22
C GLY A 76 7.40 26.93 -11.81
N GLY A 77 6.30 27.21 -11.10
CA GLY A 77 4.94 27.10 -11.64
C GLY A 77 4.26 25.74 -11.45
N VAL A 78 4.84 24.82 -10.67
CA VAL A 78 4.28 23.47 -10.46
C VAL A 78 3.29 23.35 -9.29
N LEU A 79 2.87 24.46 -8.68
CA LEU A 79 1.86 24.45 -7.64
C LEU A 79 0.45 24.40 -8.25
N VAL A 80 -0.31 23.39 -7.87
CA VAL A 80 -1.69 23.17 -8.29
C VAL A 80 -2.62 23.51 -7.13
N LYS A 81 -3.72 24.21 -7.41
CA LYS A 81 -4.84 24.38 -6.48
C LYS A 81 -5.98 23.47 -6.93
N PRO A 82 -6.05 22.22 -6.45
CA PRO A 82 -6.99 21.25 -6.99
C PRO A 82 -8.42 21.54 -6.58
N ARG A 83 -9.36 21.15 -7.44
CA ARG A 83 -10.78 21.01 -7.10
C ARG A 83 -11.15 19.52 -7.10
N PRO A 84 -12.15 19.10 -6.32
CA PRO A 84 -12.64 17.73 -6.38
C PRO A 84 -13.06 17.35 -7.80
N LEU A 85 -12.59 16.21 -8.31
CA LEU A 85 -12.88 15.74 -9.68
C LEU A 85 -14.39 15.68 -9.97
N ALA A 86 -15.17 15.28 -8.98
CA ALA A 86 -16.61 15.10 -9.12
C ALA A 86 -17.41 16.39 -9.02
N ALA A 87 -16.79 17.57 -8.86
CA ALA A 87 -17.52 18.85 -8.79
C ALA A 87 -18.42 19.11 -10.01
N VAL A 88 -18.07 18.55 -11.18
CA VAL A 88 -18.89 18.60 -12.40
C VAL A 88 -20.23 17.86 -12.29
N CYS A 89 -20.39 16.99 -11.29
CA CYS A 89 -21.61 16.23 -11.05
C CYS A 89 -22.63 16.95 -10.16
N TYR A 90 -22.31 18.15 -9.65
CA TYR A 90 -23.13 18.86 -8.67
C TYR A 90 -23.57 20.21 -9.20
N SER A 91 -24.80 20.59 -8.89
CA SER A 91 -25.43 21.86 -9.25
C SER A 91 -24.55 23.04 -8.83
N GLY A 92 -24.14 23.86 -9.80
CA GLY A 92 -23.24 24.98 -9.56
C GLY A 92 -22.55 25.43 -10.85
N PRO A 93 -21.56 26.35 -10.75
CA PRO A 93 -20.88 26.90 -11.91
C PRO A 93 -20.10 25.87 -12.75
N GLU A 94 -19.73 24.73 -12.16
CA GLU A 94 -18.95 23.67 -12.81
C GLU A 94 -19.81 22.51 -13.29
N TYR A 95 -21.13 22.53 -13.04
CA TYR A 95 -22.03 21.45 -13.39
C TYR A 95 -22.03 21.18 -14.90
N ASP A 96 -21.76 19.94 -15.27
CA ASP A 96 -21.78 19.46 -16.65
C ASP A 96 -22.15 17.97 -16.64
N ALA A 97 -23.39 17.68 -17.05
CA ALA A 97 -23.94 16.33 -17.02
C ALA A 97 -23.18 15.34 -17.92
N GLU A 98 -22.67 15.80 -19.07
CA GLU A 98 -21.91 14.96 -19.99
C GLU A 98 -20.54 14.63 -19.41
N ARG A 99 -19.87 15.62 -18.80
CA ARG A 99 -18.61 15.39 -18.08
C ARG A 99 -18.80 14.52 -16.85
N CYS A 100 -19.90 14.66 -16.13
CA CYS A 100 -20.22 13.80 -15.00
C CYS A 100 -20.39 12.34 -15.43
N GLU A 101 -21.11 12.09 -16.53
CA GLU A 101 -21.28 10.73 -17.07
C GLU A 101 -19.94 10.15 -17.56
N ALA A 102 -19.12 10.94 -18.26
CA ALA A 102 -17.79 10.53 -18.68
C ALA A 102 -16.86 10.24 -17.48
N LEU A 103 -16.97 11.01 -16.40
CA LEU A 103 -16.26 10.78 -15.15
C LEU A 103 -16.71 9.48 -14.50
N ASN A 104 -18.02 9.24 -14.44
CA ASN A 104 -18.61 8.05 -13.83
C ASN A 104 -18.09 6.75 -14.48
N GLN A 105 -17.97 6.73 -15.81
CA GLN A 105 -17.45 5.60 -16.57
C GLN A 105 -15.97 5.28 -16.24
N ARG A 106 -15.20 6.28 -15.81
CA ARG A 106 -13.77 6.16 -15.50
C ARG A 106 -13.46 6.08 -14.01
N TRP A 107 -14.41 6.42 -13.14
CA TRP A 107 -14.21 6.53 -11.69
C TRP A 107 -13.67 5.25 -11.04
N LYS A 108 -14.04 4.08 -11.57
CA LYS A 108 -13.54 2.80 -11.03
C LYS A 108 -12.07 2.53 -11.35
N SER A 109 -11.46 3.29 -12.25
CA SER A 109 -10.10 3.06 -12.75
C SER A 109 -9.03 3.55 -11.76
N PRO A 110 -8.22 2.67 -11.18
CA PRO A 110 -7.10 3.08 -10.33
C PRO A 110 -6.14 4.03 -11.05
N SER A 111 -5.83 3.75 -12.33
CA SER A 111 -4.93 4.59 -13.12
C SER A 111 -5.47 6.00 -13.33
N PHE A 112 -6.80 6.17 -13.43
CA PHE A 112 -7.41 7.49 -13.54
C PHE A 112 -7.14 8.34 -12.28
N HIS A 113 -7.36 7.76 -11.09
CA HIS A 113 -7.10 8.43 -9.83
C HIS A 113 -5.60 8.63 -9.55
N ALA A 114 -4.76 7.68 -9.95
CA ALA A 114 -3.31 7.76 -9.79
C ALA A 114 -2.68 8.88 -10.62
N ASN A 115 -3.27 9.21 -11.77
CA ASN A 115 -2.81 10.27 -12.68
C ASN A 115 -3.43 11.64 -12.36
N ASP A 116 -4.31 11.74 -11.35
CA ASP A 116 -4.82 13.02 -10.85
C ASP A 116 -3.99 13.49 -9.65
N PRO A 117 -3.64 14.78 -9.50
CA PRO A 117 -2.84 15.27 -8.38
C PRO A 117 -3.51 15.14 -7.00
N ALA A 118 -4.84 15.24 -6.89
CA ALA A 118 -5.57 15.26 -5.61
C ALA A 118 -6.31 13.96 -5.29
N SER A 119 -6.77 13.22 -6.31
CA SER A 119 -7.68 12.09 -6.14
C SER A 119 -7.04 10.83 -5.54
N VAL A 120 -7.79 10.03 -4.79
CA VAL A 120 -7.30 8.79 -4.15
C VAL A 120 -8.23 7.62 -4.45
N MET A 121 -7.81 6.39 -4.18
CA MET A 121 -8.65 5.21 -4.45
C MET A 121 -9.65 4.91 -3.32
N SER A 122 -9.36 5.39 -2.11
CA SER A 122 -10.16 5.18 -0.90
C SER A 122 -10.97 6.44 -0.59
N GLN A 123 -12.16 6.54 -1.17
CA GLN A 123 -12.97 7.77 -1.12
C GLN A 123 -13.61 7.99 0.27
N TRP A 124 -13.82 6.94 1.06
CA TRP A 124 -14.30 7.07 2.44
C TRP A 124 -13.35 7.91 3.32
N ALA A 125 -12.04 7.84 3.06
CA ALA A 125 -11.03 8.50 3.87
C ALA A 125 -11.08 10.03 3.77
N ILE A 126 -11.72 10.57 2.72
CA ILE A 126 -11.93 12.01 2.54
C ILE A 126 -13.33 12.47 2.99
N GLY A 127 -14.08 11.60 3.68
CA GLY A 127 -15.45 11.87 4.14
C GLY A 127 -16.52 11.68 3.06
N ASN A 128 -16.19 11.02 1.93
CA ASN A 128 -17.04 10.96 0.74
C ASN A 128 -17.54 12.35 0.25
N ALA A 129 -16.75 13.39 0.52
CA ALA A 129 -17.20 14.78 0.40
C ALA A 129 -17.58 15.22 -1.02
N CYS A 130 -17.04 14.58 -2.06
CA CYS A 130 -17.40 14.88 -3.45
C CYS A 130 -17.02 13.71 -4.38
N VAL A 131 -18.03 12.94 -4.79
CA VAL A 131 -17.93 11.71 -5.61
C VAL A 131 -19.03 11.73 -6.69
N PRO A 132 -18.91 10.99 -7.81
CA PRO A 132 -19.92 11.03 -8.87
C PRO A 132 -21.30 10.64 -8.34
N THR A 133 -22.29 11.50 -8.50
CA THR A 133 -23.64 11.35 -7.91
C THR A 133 -24.71 11.38 -8.99
N SER A 134 -25.82 10.67 -8.74
CA SER A 134 -27.05 10.75 -9.53
C SER A 134 -27.99 11.87 -9.08
N ASP A 135 -27.69 12.51 -7.94
CA ASP A 135 -28.41 13.68 -7.43
C ASP A 135 -27.51 14.93 -7.47
N PRO A 136 -27.61 15.75 -8.53
CA PRO A 136 -26.85 16.98 -8.65
C PRO A 136 -27.11 18.00 -7.53
N ASN A 137 -28.24 17.93 -6.83
CA ASN A 137 -28.57 18.88 -5.77
C ASN A 137 -28.00 18.50 -4.39
N SER A 138 -27.30 17.37 -4.30
CA SER A 138 -26.50 17.01 -3.13
C SER A 138 -25.29 17.95 -2.96
N THR A 139 -24.51 17.77 -1.90
CA THR A 139 -23.38 18.64 -1.57
C THR A 139 -22.05 18.07 -2.06
N CYS A 140 -21.23 18.90 -2.70
CA CYS A 140 -19.82 18.63 -2.99
C CYS A 140 -18.94 19.63 -2.24
N GLU A 141 -18.08 19.10 -1.37
CA GLU A 141 -17.12 19.90 -0.61
C GLU A 141 -15.68 19.49 -0.90
N GLN A 142 -14.72 20.33 -0.50
CA GLN A 142 -13.29 19.97 -0.58
C GLN A 142 -12.98 18.73 0.27
N GLY A 143 -13.65 18.57 1.43
CA GLY A 143 -13.42 17.46 2.36
C GLY A 143 -11.95 17.22 2.66
N GLY A 144 -11.52 15.96 2.62
CA GLY A 144 -10.12 15.57 2.81
C GLY A 144 -9.15 15.92 1.68
N TYR A 145 -9.59 16.50 0.55
CA TYR A 145 -8.68 16.88 -0.53
C TYR A 145 -7.71 18.00 -0.08
N PRO A 146 -6.45 17.98 -0.55
CA PRO A 146 -5.46 18.98 -0.15
C PRO A 146 -5.86 20.36 -0.67
N ALA A 147 -5.43 21.42 0.04
CA ALA A 147 -5.66 22.79 -0.42
C ALA A 147 -4.77 23.14 -1.62
N TYR A 148 -3.54 22.60 -1.63
CA TYR A 148 -2.56 22.76 -2.69
C TYR A 148 -1.78 21.47 -2.92
N VAL A 149 -1.31 21.26 -4.15
CA VAL A 149 -0.47 20.12 -4.53
C VAL A 149 0.78 20.64 -5.24
N VAL A 150 1.96 20.17 -4.85
CA VAL A 150 3.20 20.35 -5.59
C VAL A 150 3.37 19.16 -6.52
N ASN A 151 3.28 19.38 -7.84
CA ASN A 151 3.62 18.35 -8.83
C ASN A 151 5.15 18.23 -8.93
N ALA A 152 5.72 17.35 -8.12
CA ALA A 152 7.17 17.26 -7.96
C ALA A 152 7.81 16.53 -9.14
N THR A 153 8.78 17.19 -9.78
CA THR A 153 9.60 16.65 -10.87
C THR A 153 11.09 16.77 -10.57
N THR A 154 11.46 17.40 -9.46
CA THR A 154 12.84 17.61 -8.98
C THR A 154 12.91 17.44 -7.47
N VAL A 155 14.09 17.10 -6.95
CA VAL A 155 14.36 17.10 -5.51
C VAL A 155 14.09 18.48 -4.92
N ARG A 156 14.50 19.55 -5.63
CA ARG A 156 14.21 20.94 -5.26
C ARG A 156 12.73 21.19 -4.95
N HIS A 157 11.79 20.70 -5.77
CA HIS A 157 10.35 20.89 -5.51
C HIS A 157 9.93 20.28 -4.19
N ILE A 158 10.46 19.10 -3.87
CA ILE A 158 10.17 18.39 -2.61
C ILE A 158 10.78 19.15 -1.42
N GLN A 159 12.04 19.61 -1.52
CA GLN A 159 12.69 20.38 -0.47
C GLN A 159 11.97 21.70 -0.18
N LEU A 160 11.55 22.41 -1.23
CA LEU A 160 10.74 23.63 -1.12
C LEU A 160 9.43 23.36 -0.38
N ALA A 161 8.71 22.30 -0.74
CA ALA A 161 7.43 21.94 -0.12
C ALA A 161 7.58 21.55 1.36
N VAL A 162 8.58 20.73 1.69
CA VAL A 162 8.86 20.32 3.07
C VAL A 162 9.19 21.52 3.94
N ASN A 163 10.08 22.40 3.47
CA ASN A 163 10.46 23.59 4.22
C ASN A 163 9.27 24.57 4.37
N PHE A 164 8.51 24.81 3.30
CA PHE A 164 7.32 25.67 3.32
C PHE A 164 6.27 25.18 4.32
N ALA A 165 5.94 23.89 4.28
CA ALA A 165 4.96 23.32 5.19
C ALA A 165 5.44 23.36 6.64
N ARG A 166 6.71 23.00 6.91
CA ARG A 166 7.27 23.02 8.26
C ARG A 166 7.29 24.44 8.83
N ASN A 167 7.84 25.40 8.08
CA ASN A 167 8.11 26.74 8.59
C ASN A 167 6.81 27.58 8.75
N LEU A 168 5.74 27.23 8.02
CA LEU A 168 4.41 27.87 8.14
C LEU A 168 3.39 26.99 8.88
N ASN A 169 3.84 25.89 9.48
CA ASN A 169 3.02 24.94 10.26
C ASN A 169 1.81 24.39 9.48
N ILE A 170 1.97 24.17 8.18
CA ILE A 170 0.93 23.58 7.31
C ILE A 170 1.04 22.06 7.39
N ARG A 171 -0.10 21.35 7.36
CA ARG A 171 -0.13 19.89 7.23
C ARG A 171 0.52 19.49 5.90
N LEU A 172 1.56 18.66 5.93
CA LEU A 172 2.17 18.10 4.74
C LEU A 172 1.59 16.70 4.49
N VAL A 173 1.20 16.43 3.24
CA VAL A 173 0.73 15.11 2.79
C VAL A 173 1.63 14.63 1.66
N ILE A 174 1.82 13.32 1.55
CA ILE A 174 2.65 12.71 0.50
C ILE A 174 1.79 11.76 -0.31
N LYS A 175 1.79 11.94 -1.63
CA LYS A 175 1.07 11.06 -2.54
C LYS A 175 1.98 10.63 -3.69
N ALA A 176 2.09 9.32 -3.89
CA ALA A 176 2.62 8.74 -5.13
C ALA A 176 1.47 8.41 -6.09
N SER A 177 0.76 7.30 -5.86
CA SER A 177 -0.34 6.85 -6.74
C SER A 177 -1.75 6.99 -6.16
N GLY A 178 -1.92 7.41 -4.91
CA GLY A 178 -3.26 7.50 -4.30
C GLY A 178 -3.86 6.16 -3.81
N HIS A 179 -3.09 5.07 -3.81
CA HIS A 179 -3.57 3.69 -3.57
C HIS A 179 -3.80 3.29 -2.10
N ASP A 180 -3.42 4.11 -1.12
CA ASP A 180 -3.54 3.73 0.30
C ASP A 180 -5.00 3.47 0.72
N PHE A 181 -5.24 2.38 1.46
CA PHE A 181 -6.57 1.96 1.88
C PHE A 181 -7.14 2.74 3.08
N ASN A 182 -6.29 3.49 3.81
CA ASN A 182 -6.60 4.06 5.12
C ASN A 182 -6.57 5.60 5.14
N GLY A 183 -6.24 6.25 4.03
CA GLY A 183 -6.14 7.71 3.97
C GLY A 183 -4.79 8.28 4.41
N LYS A 184 -3.71 7.50 4.43
CA LYS A 184 -2.36 7.99 4.77
C LYS A 184 -1.79 9.00 3.77
N ASN A 185 -2.37 9.07 2.58
CA ASN A 185 -1.90 9.87 1.44
C ASN A 185 -2.82 11.06 1.12
N ILE A 186 -3.69 11.45 2.06
CA ILE A 186 -4.69 12.49 1.87
C ILE A 186 -4.92 13.27 3.17
N GLY A 187 -5.52 14.46 3.09
CA GLY A 187 -5.68 15.32 4.24
C GLY A 187 -6.19 16.71 3.90
N ALA A 188 -7.26 17.15 4.56
CA ALA A 188 -7.79 18.49 4.45
C ALA A 188 -6.73 19.55 4.80
N TYR A 189 -6.88 20.71 4.16
CA TYR A 189 -6.10 21.93 4.46
C TYR A 189 -4.59 21.75 4.25
N SER A 190 -4.18 20.67 3.59
CA SER A 190 -2.78 20.29 3.47
C SER A 190 -2.11 20.85 2.21
N LEU A 191 -0.78 20.89 2.25
CA LEU A 191 0.07 20.93 1.07
C LEU A 191 0.47 19.48 0.75
N SER A 192 0.01 18.96 -0.39
CA SER A 192 0.38 17.61 -0.85
C SER A 192 1.61 17.66 -1.75
N VAL A 193 2.54 16.74 -1.57
CA VAL A 193 3.66 16.51 -2.49
C VAL A 193 3.35 15.30 -3.34
N TRP A 194 3.15 15.53 -4.64
CA TRP A 194 2.81 14.48 -5.60
C TRP A 194 4.08 14.02 -6.34
N THR A 195 4.57 12.82 -6.00
CA THR A 195 5.85 12.27 -6.52
C THR A 195 5.68 11.41 -7.77
N HIS A 196 4.45 11.33 -8.31
CA HIS A 196 4.09 10.47 -9.44
C HIS A 196 4.95 10.63 -10.69
N SER A 197 5.43 11.86 -10.94
CA SER A 197 6.23 12.18 -12.12
C SER A 197 7.68 11.67 -12.03
N LEU A 198 8.16 11.25 -10.85
CA LEU A 198 9.50 10.68 -10.65
C LEU A 198 9.53 9.20 -11.08
N ARG A 199 9.42 8.93 -12.38
CA ARG A 199 9.07 7.59 -12.90
C ARG A 199 10.18 6.87 -13.66
N SER A 200 11.35 7.47 -13.88
CA SER A 200 12.45 6.81 -14.60
C SER A 200 13.04 5.64 -13.81
N PHE A 201 13.73 4.75 -14.53
CA PHE A 201 14.44 3.60 -13.98
C PHE A 201 15.76 3.38 -14.71
N THR A 202 16.69 2.67 -14.08
CA THR A 202 17.93 2.17 -14.68
C THR A 202 18.16 0.72 -14.24
N TYR A 203 18.38 -0.18 -15.19
CA TYR A 203 18.71 -1.58 -14.92
C TYR A 203 20.22 -1.80 -14.90
N HIS A 204 20.69 -2.54 -13.91
CA HIS A 204 22.08 -2.96 -13.75
C HIS A 204 22.17 -4.49 -13.86
N ALA A 205 22.79 -4.98 -14.94
CA ALA A 205 23.07 -6.41 -15.08
C ALA A 205 24.02 -6.92 -13.99
N THR A 206 24.92 -6.05 -13.54
CA THR A 206 25.79 -6.25 -12.36
C THR A 206 25.85 -4.95 -11.59
N TYR A 207 25.50 -5.00 -10.32
CA TYR A 207 25.60 -3.92 -9.35
C TYR A 207 26.42 -4.42 -8.15
N ASN A 208 27.40 -3.62 -7.74
CA ASN A 208 28.37 -3.99 -6.71
C ASN A 208 28.36 -2.98 -5.57
N THR A 209 28.25 -3.49 -4.36
CA THR A 209 28.45 -2.80 -3.09
C THR A 209 29.33 -3.67 -2.20
N SER A 210 29.72 -3.17 -1.04
CA SER A 210 30.42 -3.97 -0.01
C SER A 210 29.62 -5.20 0.45
N ARG A 211 28.29 -5.19 0.33
CA ARG A 211 27.38 -6.22 0.88
C ARG A 211 26.56 -6.96 -0.17
N TYR A 212 26.65 -6.59 -1.44
CA TYR A 212 25.85 -7.17 -2.52
C TYR A 212 26.55 -7.08 -3.87
N THR A 213 26.60 -8.21 -4.56
CA THR A 213 26.92 -8.30 -5.99
C THR A 213 25.81 -9.08 -6.69
N GLY A 214 25.18 -8.47 -7.68
CA GLY A 214 24.11 -9.13 -8.44
C GLY A 214 23.37 -8.16 -9.36
N ARG A 215 22.23 -8.59 -9.91
CA ARG A 215 21.38 -7.71 -10.71
C ARG A 215 20.68 -6.70 -9.81
N ALA A 216 20.49 -5.48 -10.28
CA ALA A 216 19.74 -4.47 -9.55
C ALA A 216 18.93 -3.59 -10.51
N ILE A 217 17.95 -2.90 -9.95
CA ILE A 217 17.21 -1.85 -10.65
C ILE A 217 17.11 -0.64 -9.74
N ALA A 218 17.50 0.52 -10.26
CA ALA A 218 17.21 1.81 -9.67
C ALA A 218 15.89 2.33 -10.26
N TYR A 219 15.00 2.88 -9.44
CA TYR A 219 13.77 3.51 -9.92
C TYR A 219 13.27 4.62 -9.00
N GLY A 220 12.56 5.58 -9.59
CA GLY A 220 12.00 6.72 -8.87
C GLY A 220 10.73 6.42 -8.08
N ALA A 221 10.34 7.36 -7.21
CA ALA A 221 9.17 7.29 -6.33
C ALA A 221 7.82 7.07 -7.06
N GLY A 222 7.74 7.50 -8.30
CA GLY A 222 6.57 7.35 -9.18
C GLY A 222 6.52 6.03 -9.95
N PHE A 223 7.55 5.17 -9.85
CA PHE A 223 7.60 3.88 -10.56
C PHE A 223 6.55 2.89 -10.02
N ARG A 224 5.68 2.39 -10.91
CA ARG A 224 4.53 1.54 -10.54
C ARG A 224 4.74 0.07 -10.91
N SER A 225 3.91 -0.82 -10.36
CA SER A 225 3.85 -2.23 -10.78
C SER A 225 3.68 -2.40 -12.29
N LEU A 226 2.88 -1.55 -12.94
CA LEU A 226 2.73 -1.54 -14.40
C LEU A 226 4.06 -1.33 -15.13
N ASP A 227 4.91 -0.45 -14.61
CA ASP A 227 6.24 -0.20 -15.17
C ASP A 227 7.14 -1.42 -14.95
N ALA A 228 7.10 -2.00 -13.74
CA ALA A 228 7.87 -3.19 -13.40
C ALA A 228 7.55 -4.40 -14.29
N HIS A 229 6.29 -4.61 -14.69
CA HIS A 229 5.93 -5.67 -15.63
C HIS A 229 6.58 -5.48 -17.01
N THR A 230 6.64 -4.24 -17.50
CA THR A 230 7.34 -3.91 -18.75
C THR A 230 8.84 -4.18 -18.61
N VAL A 231 9.46 -3.71 -17.53
CA VAL A 231 10.91 -3.81 -17.31
C VAL A 231 11.35 -5.26 -17.11
N THR A 232 10.62 -6.05 -16.32
CA THR A 232 10.93 -7.48 -16.12
C THR A 232 10.90 -8.28 -17.42
N SER A 233 9.97 -7.95 -18.34
CA SER A 233 9.92 -8.55 -19.67
C SER A 233 11.11 -8.12 -20.52
N GLN A 234 11.40 -6.82 -20.56
CA GLN A 234 12.48 -6.25 -21.37
C GLN A 234 13.85 -6.83 -21.01
N TYR A 235 14.14 -6.99 -19.72
CA TYR A 235 15.47 -7.41 -19.25
C TYR A 235 15.56 -8.88 -18.85
N ASN A 236 14.50 -9.66 -19.10
CA ASN A 236 14.41 -11.08 -18.75
C ASN A 236 14.90 -11.32 -17.31
N MET A 237 14.16 -10.74 -16.37
CA MET A 237 14.49 -10.73 -14.94
C MET A 237 13.22 -10.75 -14.09
N SER A 238 13.36 -11.07 -12.82
CA SER A 238 12.29 -11.03 -11.83
C SER A 238 12.63 -10.03 -10.73
N MET A 239 11.61 -9.41 -10.17
CA MET A 239 11.73 -8.52 -9.00
C MET A 239 10.44 -8.60 -8.18
N MET A 240 10.45 -7.95 -7.01
CA MET A 240 9.26 -7.87 -6.17
C MET A 240 8.26 -6.88 -6.78
N ILE A 241 7.07 -7.34 -7.12
CA ILE A 241 6.00 -6.53 -7.73
C ILE A 241 4.72 -6.73 -6.92
N ALA A 242 4.05 -5.63 -6.59
CA ALA A 242 2.76 -5.66 -5.90
C ALA A 242 1.65 -6.18 -6.85
N GLY A 243 0.59 -6.77 -6.30
CA GLY A 243 -0.52 -7.30 -7.11
C GLY A 243 -1.25 -6.23 -7.93
N GLY A 244 -1.50 -5.05 -7.34
CA GLY A 244 -2.18 -3.94 -8.02
C GLY A 244 -1.24 -3.20 -8.99
N LEU A 245 -1.74 -2.93 -10.21
CA LEU A 245 -0.94 -2.35 -11.31
C LEU A 245 -0.49 -0.91 -11.05
N ASP A 246 -1.28 -0.15 -10.29
CA ASP A 246 -1.02 1.27 -10.00
C ASP A 246 -0.30 1.50 -8.65
N VAL A 247 0.08 0.44 -7.96
CA VAL A 247 0.87 0.54 -6.72
C VAL A 247 2.23 1.15 -7.06
N SER A 248 2.61 2.24 -6.40
CA SER A 248 3.98 2.78 -6.44
C SER A 248 4.90 1.88 -5.61
N LEU A 249 5.93 1.31 -6.26
CA LEU A 249 6.81 0.33 -5.63
C LEU A 249 7.73 0.97 -4.58
N ALA A 250 8.22 2.19 -4.84
CA ALA A 250 9.03 2.99 -3.91
C ALA A 250 8.20 3.67 -2.80
N GLY A 251 6.88 3.70 -2.94
CA GLY A 251 5.97 4.33 -1.98
C GLY A 251 5.68 3.48 -0.75
N GLY A 252 4.43 3.53 -0.28
CA GLY A 252 3.99 2.78 0.90
C GLY A 252 4.24 1.27 0.79
N TYR A 253 4.23 0.70 -0.42
CA TYR A 253 4.43 -0.74 -0.66
C TYR A 253 5.70 -1.28 -0.03
N LEU A 254 6.89 -0.83 -0.47
CA LEU A 254 8.13 -1.30 0.16
C LEU A 254 8.31 -0.76 1.58
N GLN A 255 7.82 0.46 1.86
CA GLN A 255 8.02 1.11 3.15
C GLN A 255 7.27 0.40 4.29
N GLY A 256 6.16 -0.26 3.99
CA GLY A 256 5.41 -1.09 4.95
C GLY A 256 5.80 -2.58 4.94
N GLY A 257 6.64 -3.03 4.01
CA GLY A 257 7.00 -4.44 3.83
C GLY A 257 6.93 -4.87 2.36
N GLY A 258 5.71 -4.99 1.84
CA GLY A 258 5.46 -5.30 0.42
C GLY A 258 5.53 -6.80 0.10
N HIS A 259 4.38 -7.46 0.08
CA HIS A 259 4.28 -8.86 -0.37
C HIS A 259 4.16 -8.97 -1.89
N SER A 260 4.59 -10.10 -2.43
CA SER A 260 4.59 -10.44 -3.86
C SER A 260 4.31 -11.93 -4.03
N SER A 261 4.00 -12.33 -5.27
CA SER A 261 3.98 -13.74 -5.67
C SER A 261 5.32 -14.45 -5.48
N LEU A 262 6.41 -13.70 -5.39
CA LEU A 262 7.76 -14.22 -5.16
C LEU A 262 8.20 -14.13 -3.69
N SER A 263 7.30 -13.77 -2.77
CA SER A 263 7.69 -13.54 -1.38
C SER A 263 8.26 -14.76 -0.68
N SER A 264 7.73 -15.95 -0.96
CA SER A 264 8.27 -17.20 -0.43
C SER A 264 9.63 -17.60 -1.03
N SER A 265 10.03 -16.97 -2.15
CA SER A 265 11.32 -17.22 -2.81
C SER A 265 12.40 -16.23 -2.40
N TYR A 266 12.05 -14.96 -2.20
CA TYR A 266 13.02 -13.88 -2.02
C TYR A 266 12.81 -13.03 -0.78
N GLY A 267 11.73 -13.20 -0.01
CA GLY A 267 11.35 -12.29 1.09
C GLY A 267 10.38 -11.19 0.65
N LEU A 268 10.25 -10.11 1.40
CA LEU A 268 9.40 -8.96 1.08
C LEU A 268 10.12 -7.94 0.20
N ALA A 269 9.41 -6.94 -0.33
CA ALA A 269 10.00 -5.85 -1.10
C ALA A 269 11.00 -5.02 -0.27
N ALA A 270 10.66 -4.75 1.01
CA ALA A 270 11.54 -4.10 1.97
C ALA A 270 12.89 -4.83 2.14
N ASP A 271 12.92 -6.15 1.96
CA ASP A 271 14.14 -6.94 2.09
C ASP A 271 15.12 -6.72 0.92
N GLN A 272 14.61 -6.26 -0.22
CA GLN A 272 15.40 -6.15 -1.46
C GLN A 272 16.07 -4.79 -1.66
N VAL A 273 15.80 -3.82 -0.81
CA VAL A 273 16.36 -2.47 -0.95
C VAL A 273 17.84 -2.46 -0.62
N LEU A 274 18.62 -1.84 -1.50
CA LEU A 274 20.06 -1.65 -1.37
C LEU A 274 20.40 -0.23 -0.92
N SER A 275 19.70 0.78 -1.45
CA SER A 275 19.82 2.18 -1.03
C SER A 275 18.53 2.96 -1.30
N ILE A 276 18.39 4.10 -0.63
CA ILE A 276 17.25 5.01 -0.72
C ILE A 276 17.78 6.44 -0.78
N GLU A 277 17.27 7.22 -1.73
CA GLU A 277 17.41 8.67 -1.76
C GLU A 277 16.11 9.31 -1.24
N ALA A 278 16.21 10.27 -0.32
CA ALA A 278 15.04 10.88 0.30
C ALA A 278 15.24 12.34 0.75
N VAL A 279 14.15 13.10 0.81
CA VAL A 279 14.10 14.41 1.48
C VAL A 279 13.53 14.24 2.89
N THR A 280 14.31 14.64 3.90
CA THR A 280 13.96 14.51 5.33
C THR A 280 13.13 15.70 5.84
N ALA A 281 12.62 15.63 7.06
CA ALA A 281 11.83 16.72 7.67
C ALA A 281 12.64 18.01 7.84
N SER A 282 13.97 17.93 7.83
CA SER A 282 14.87 19.10 7.82
C SER A 282 14.93 19.83 6.47
N GLY A 283 14.35 19.23 5.42
CA GLY A 283 14.44 19.66 4.02
C GLY A 283 15.68 19.13 3.29
N LYS A 284 16.64 18.50 3.99
CA LYS A 284 17.85 17.97 3.36
C LYS A 284 17.56 16.73 2.51
N PHE A 285 18.18 16.67 1.35
CA PHE A 285 18.28 15.49 0.50
C PHE A 285 19.40 14.58 1.02
N VAL A 286 19.10 13.32 1.27
CA VAL A 286 20.02 12.38 1.92
C VAL A 286 20.00 11.02 1.23
N HIS A 287 21.18 10.41 1.18
CA HIS A 287 21.37 9.00 0.85
C HIS A 287 21.24 8.15 2.12
N ALA A 288 20.52 7.03 2.05
CA ALA A 288 20.39 6.08 3.14
C ALA A 288 20.63 4.64 2.64
N ASP A 289 21.61 3.97 3.22
CA ASP A 289 21.96 2.57 2.97
C ASP A 289 22.46 1.91 4.28
N ALA A 290 23.08 0.74 4.18
CA ALA A 290 23.58 0.02 5.36
C ALA A 290 24.80 0.66 6.04
N GLU A 291 25.45 1.63 5.41
CA GLU A 291 26.69 2.27 5.86
C GLU A 291 26.52 3.78 6.15
N THR A 292 25.50 4.40 5.55
CA THR A 292 25.17 5.83 5.63
C THR A 292 23.72 6.00 6.06
N ASN A 293 23.47 6.75 7.14
CA ASN A 293 22.12 6.95 7.70
C ASN A 293 21.36 5.64 7.95
N GLY A 294 22.07 4.62 8.47
CA GLY A 294 21.57 3.25 8.57
C GLY A 294 20.32 3.08 9.46
N ASP A 295 20.11 3.97 10.43
CA ASP A 295 18.89 4.01 11.23
C ASP A 295 17.66 4.46 10.43
N LEU A 296 17.83 5.46 9.57
CA LEU A 296 16.81 5.92 8.63
C LEU A 296 16.55 4.88 7.53
N PHE A 297 17.61 4.27 6.98
CA PHE A 297 17.51 3.18 6.03
C PHE A 297 16.72 1.99 6.59
N TRP A 298 16.98 1.62 7.84
CA TRP A 298 16.25 0.59 8.57
C TRP A 298 14.76 0.95 8.69
N ALA A 299 14.44 2.18 9.11
CA ALA A 299 13.07 2.63 9.30
C ALA A 299 12.27 2.72 7.99
N PHE A 300 12.88 3.17 6.89
CA PHE A 300 12.22 3.17 5.57
C PHE A 300 11.88 1.75 5.07
N ARG A 301 12.45 0.69 5.63
CA ARG A 301 12.26 -0.70 5.17
C ARG A 301 11.39 -1.48 6.14
N GLY A 302 10.12 -1.08 6.27
CA GLY A 302 9.11 -1.76 7.10
C GLY A 302 8.43 -0.87 8.15
N GLY A 303 8.94 0.35 8.37
CA GLY A 303 8.39 1.31 9.34
C GLY A 303 7.13 2.05 8.90
N GLY A 304 6.63 1.80 7.70
CA GLY A 304 5.44 2.44 7.13
C GLY A 304 5.75 3.70 6.32
N GLY A 305 5.05 3.86 5.20
CA GLY A 305 5.28 4.96 4.26
C GLY A 305 4.78 6.31 4.77
N GLY A 306 5.49 7.37 4.37
CA GLY A 306 5.08 8.76 4.63
C GLY A 306 5.40 9.27 6.03
N ASN A 307 6.29 8.59 6.78
CA ASN A 307 6.55 8.93 8.18
C ASN A 307 7.99 9.40 8.48
N TYR A 308 8.98 9.06 7.65
CA TYR A 308 10.40 9.38 7.92
C TYR A 308 11.03 10.36 6.92
N GLY A 309 10.38 10.53 5.76
CA GLY A 309 10.88 11.34 4.66
C GLY A 309 10.10 11.08 3.37
N ILE A 310 10.42 11.85 2.33
CA ILE A 310 9.88 11.67 0.98
C ILE A 310 10.96 11.00 0.13
N ILE A 311 10.79 9.70 -0.13
CA ILE A 311 11.66 8.94 -1.04
C ILE A 311 11.56 9.55 -2.45
N THR A 312 12.70 9.76 -3.11
CA THR A 312 12.81 10.22 -4.50
C THR A 312 13.17 9.07 -5.43
N SER A 313 14.05 8.18 -4.99
CA SER A 313 14.46 6.98 -5.71
C SER A 313 14.97 5.90 -4.76
N VAL A 314 15.02 4.67 -5.26
CA VAL A 314 15.58 3.51 -4.57
C VAL A 314 16.40 2.67 -5.53
N ILE A 315 17.35 1.92 -4.99
CA ILE A 315 18.00 0.80 -5.70
C ILE A 315 17.56 -0.50 -5.02
N VAL A 316 17.06 -1.47 -5.79
CA VAL A 316 16.65 -2.78 -5.26
C VAL A 316 17.30 -3.93 -6.02
N LYS A 317 17.42 -5.08 -5.36
CA LYS A 317 17.85 -6.34 -5.96
C LYS A 317 16.88 -6.77 -7.07
N ALA A 318 17.44 -7.32 -8.14
CA ALA A 318 16.72 -8.03 -9.20
C ALA A 318 17.27 -9.45 -9.32
N PHE A 319 16.48 -10.34 -9.92
CA PHE A 319 16.76 -11.78 -9.93
C PHE A 319 16.72 -12.35 -11.35
N PRO A 320 17.38 -13.50 -11.58
CA PRO A 320 17.11 -14.28 -12.78
C PRO A 320 15.61 -14.59 -12.95
N PRO A 321 15.15 -14.83 -14.19
CA PRO A 321 13.78 -15.22 -14.49
C PRO A 321 13.27 -16.34 -13.59
N THR A 322 12.20 -16.07 -12.84
CA THR A 322 11.54 -17.03 -11.95
C THR A 322 10.12 -17.28 -12.43
N PRO A 323 9.93 -18.17 -13.42
CA PRO A 323 8.61 -18.46 -13.95
C PRO A 323 7.70 -19.12 -12.92
N MET A 324 6.44 -18.70 -12.92
CA MET A 324 5.39 -19.22 -12.08
C MET A 324 4.49 -20.17 -12.87
N THR A 325 4.25 -21.36 -12.34
CA THR A 325 3.24 -22.28 -12.86
C THR A 325 2.03 -22.23 -11.95
N GLN A 326 0.85 -22.03 -12.53
CA GLN A 326 -0.37 -21.76 -11.78
C GLN A 326 -1.62 -22.42 -12.38
N SER A 327 -2.61 -22.62 -11.52
CA SER A 327 -3.95 -23.06 -11.88
C SER A 327 -4.97 -22.50 -10.88
N ARG A 328 -6.23 -22.44 -11.31
CA ARG A 328 -7.34 -21.92 -10.49
C ARG A 328 -8.25 -23.08 -10.07
N ILE A 329 -8.60 -23.10 -8.79
CA ILE A 329 -9.63 -23.96 -8.21
C ILE A 329 -10.82 -23.08 -7.81
N MET A 330 -12.03 -23.59 -8.07
CA MET A 330 -13.27 -22.95 -7.65
C MET A 330 -14.29 -24.03 -7.28
N PHE A 331 -15.00 -23.81 -6.17
CA PHE A 331 -16.21 -24.56 -5.84
C PHE A 331 -17.20 -23.65 -5.11
N SER A 332 -18.49 -23.92 -5.29
CA SER A 332 -19.58 -23.07 -4.80
C SER A 332 -20.72 -23.90 -4.26
N THR A 333 -21.43 -23.42 -3.24
CA THR A 333 -22.70 -24.02 -2.79
C THR A 333 -23.86 -23.69 -3.75
N ILE A 334 -23.60 -22.95 -4.83
CA ILE A 334 -24.54 -22.66 -5.89
C ILE A 334 -24.31 -23.62 -7.05
N PRO A 335 -25.35 -24.28 -7.57
CA PRO A 335 -25.24 -25.15 -8.74
C PRO A 335 -24.67 -24.40 -9.95
N SER A 336 -23.75 -25.03 -10.69
CA SER A 336 -23.22 -24.43 -11.91
C SER A 336 -24.26 -24.50 -13.02
N SER A 337 -24.56 -23.36 -13.66
CA SER A 337 -25.41 -23.34 -14.87
C SER A 337 -24.73 -23.95 -16.10
N ALA A 338 -23.42 -24.23 -16.03
CA ALA A 338 -22.64 -24.75 -17.16
C ALA A 338 -22.72 -26.27 -17.31
N THR A 339 -23.18 -27.00 -16.29
CA THR A 339 -23.31 -28.46 -16.34
C THR A 339 -24.62 -28.88 -15.68
N SER A 340 -25.54 -29.42 -16.47
CA SER A 340 -26.91 -29.79 -16.07
C SER A 340 -27.00 -30.84 -14.95
N ASN A 341 -25.89 -31.46 -14.54
CA ASN A 341 -25.80 -32.51 -13.52
C ASN A 341 -24.82 -32.20 -12.37
N SER A 342 -24.35 -30.96 -12.19
CA SER A 342 -23.48 -30.65 -11.04
C SER A 342 -24.29 -30.47 -9.76
N THR A 343 -24.21 -31.42 -8.84
CA THR A 343 -24.71 -31.24 -7.47
C THR A 343 -23.78 -30.29 -6.73
N ALA A 344 -24.30 -29.13 -6.32
CA ALA A 344 -23.56 -28.22 -5.46
C ALA A 344 -23.25 -28.89 -4.10
N PRO A 345 -22.03 -28.75 -3.55
CA PRO A 345 -21.74 -29.20 -2.21
C PRO A 345 -22.65 -28.54 -1.18
N SER A 346 -22.98 -29.29 -0.11
CA SER A 346 -23.60 -28.69 1.07
C SER A 346 -22.66 -27.65 1.70
N VAL A 347 -23.21 -26.75 2.52
CA VAL A 347 -22.41 -25.76 3.27
C VAL A 347 -21.31 -26.44 4.11
N GLU A 348 -21.61 -27.58 4.73
CA GLU A 348 -20.61 -28.34 5.49
C GLU A 348 -19.53 -28.97 4.61
N ALA A 349 -19.90 -29.51 3.44
CA ALA A 349 -18.92 -30.01 2.49
C ALA A 349 -18.02 -28.86 1.99
N PHE A 350 -18.61 -27.71 1.64
CA PHE A 350 -17.90 -26.49 1.24
C PHE A 350 -16.84 -26.10 2.27
N TRP A 351 -17.21 -25.97 3.55
CA TRP A 351 -16.26 -25.59 4.60
C TRP A 351 -15.20 -26.66 4.86
N LYS A 352 -15.54 -27.96 4.76
CA LYS A 352 -14.52 -29.03 4.79
C LYS A 352 -13.53 -28.89 3.63
N GLY A 353 -13.99 -28.48 2.45
CA GLY A 353 -13.13 -28.18 1.29
C GLY A 353 -12.20 -26.98 1.53
N VAL A 354 -12.73 -25.89 2.10
CA VAL A 354 -11.92 -24.73 2.50
C VAL A 354 -10.87 -25.12 3.55
N LYS A 355 -11.25 -25.93 4.55
CA LYS A 355 -10.30 -26.46 5.55
C LYS A 355 -9.24 -27.36 4.94
N ALA A 356 -9.58 -28.16 3.92
CA ALA A 356 -8.61 -28.96 3.18
C ALA A 356 -7.60 -28.10 2.43
N TYR A 357 -8.01 -26.93 1.94
CA TYR A 357 -7.07 -25.95 1.38
C TYR A 357 -6.16 -25.34 2.44
N TRP A 358 -6.68 -24.97 3.63
CA TRP A 358 -5.87 -24.49 4.75
C TRP A 358 -4.80 -25.51 5.17
N ASP A 359 -5.17 -26.79 5.24
CA ASP A 359 -4.26 -27.91 5.52
C ASP A 359 -3.13 -28.01 4.48
N PHE A 360 -3.42 -27.71 3.22
CA PHE A 360 -2.46 -27.70 2.11
C PHE A 360 -1.50 -26.50 2.12
N CYS A 361 -1.82 -25.42 2.85
CA CYS A 361 -1.07 -24.17 2.77
C CYS A 361 0.37 -24.26 3.29
N ILE A 362 0.67 -25.16 4.23
CA ILE A 362 2.06 -25.41 4.66
C ILE A 362 2.88 -25.97 3.49
N ALA A 363 2.40 -27.02 2.83
CA ALA A 363 3.07 -27.60 1.67
C ALA A 363 3.23 -26.58 0.52
N LEU A 364 2.24 -25.70 0.34
CA LEU A 364 2.32 -24.58 -0.61
C LEU A 364 3.45 -23.61 -0.27
N CYS A 365 3.56 -23.21 0.99
CA CYS A 365 4.61 -22.32 1.47
C CYS A 365 5.99 -22.96 1.38
N ASP A 366 6.12 -24.24 1.73
CA ASP A 366 7.37 -25.02 1.63
C ASP A 366 7.84 -25.15 0.17
N ALA A 367 6.89 -25.28 -0.77
CA ALA A 367 7.16 -25.26 -2.21
C ALA A 367 7.46 -23.84 -2.74
N LYS A 368 7.59 -22.85 -1.86
CA LYS A 368 7.79 -21.43 -2.16
C LYS A 368 6.67 -20.83 -3.01
N GLY A 369 5.48 -21.41 -2.94
CA GLY A 369 4.34 -20.98 -3.71
C GLY A 369 3.60 -19.79 -3.10
N LEU A 370 2.57 -19.37 -3.85
CA LEU A 370 1.58 -18.37 -3.51
C LEU A 370 0.18 -19.00 -3.63
N GLY A 371 -0.62 -18.85 -2.58
CA GLY A 371 -2.07 -19.03 -2.66
C GLY A 371 -2.75 -17.68 -2.69
N TYR A 372 -3.68 -17.47 -3.62
CA TYR A 372 -4.42 -16.22 -3.74
C TYR A 372 -5.91 -16.52 -3.83
N ASN A 373 -6.64 -16.29 -2.75
CA ASN A 373 -7.96 -16.89 -2.56
C ASN A 373 -9.03 -15.95 -2.00
N PHE A 374 -10.30 -16.28 -2.27
CA PHE A 374 -11.47 -15.55 -1.81
C PHE A 374 -12.55 -16.50 -1.31
N ILE A 375 -13.29 -16.06 -0.29
CA ILE A 375 -14.59 -16.63 0.10
C ILE A 375 -15.62 -15.51 0.02
N GLN A 376 -16.64 -15.68 -0.80
CA GLN A 376 -17.63 -14.65 -1.11
C GLN A 376 -19.06 -15.18 -1.00
N HIS A 377 -19.97 -14.31 -0.54
CA HIS A 377 -21.40 -14.46 -0.70
C HIS A 377 -21.76 -14.17 -2.16
N THR A 378 -22.28 -15.17 -2.87
CA THR A 378 -22.64 -15.08 -4.29
C THR A 378 -24.16 -15.09 -4.42
N PRO A 379 -24.77 -14.12 -5.13
CA PRO A 379 -26.22 -14.13 -5.37
C PRO A 379 -26.66 -15.35 -6.19
N ILE A 380 -27.79 -15.96 -5.82
CA ILE A 380 -28.42 -17.03 -6.59
C ILE A 380 -29.36 -16.39 -7.62
N ARG A 381 -29.13 -16.65 -8.91
CA ARG A 381 -29.94 -16.07 -9.99
C ARG A 381 -31.41 -16.44 -9.83
N GLY A 382 -32.30 -15.43 -9.81
CA GLY A 382 -33.74 -15.63 -9.67
C GLY A 382 -34.21 -15.92 -8.25
N SER A 383 -33.36 -15.68 -7.24
CA SER A 383 -33.68 -15.83 -5.82
C SER A 383 -33.10 -14.65 -5.02
N ASN A 384 -33.69 -14.37 -3.85
CA ASN A 384 -33.13 -13.42 -2.88
C ASN A 384 -32.08 -14.08 -1.97
N ALA A 385 -31.79 -15.37 -2.14
CA ALA A 385 -30.80 -16.09 -1.35
C ALA A 385 -29.38 -15.96 -1.95
N THR A 386 -28.38 -16.04 -1.07
CA THR A 386 -26.97 -16.12 -1.44
C THR A 386 -26.40 -17.50 -1.12
N GLY A 387 -25.43 -17.95 -1.91
CA GLY A 387 -24.57 -19.09 -1.59
C GLY A 387 -23.13 -18.65 -1.33
N LEU A 388 -22.27 -19.61 -0.99
CA LEU A 388 -20.85 -19.36 -0.77
C LEU A 388 -20.03 -19.85 -1.96
N THR A 389 -19.06 -19.06 -2.39
CA THR A 389 -18.09 -19.43 -3.42
C THR A 389 -16.68 -19.27 -2.88
N PHE A 390 -15.87 -20.31 -3.03
CA PHE A 390 -14.44 -20.28 -2.77
C PHE A 390 -13.69 -20.30 -4.10
N THR A 391 -12.73 -19.41 -4.24
CA THR A 391 -11.79 -19.44 -5.37
C THR A 391 -10.37 -19.35 -4.84
N THR A 392 -9.44 -20.08 -5.45
CA THR A 392 -8.01 -19.91 -5.19
C THR A 392 -7.20 -20.07 -6.46
N THR A 393 -6.21 -19.21 -6.64
CA THR A 393 -5.12 -19.43 -7.59
C THR A 393 -3.92 -19.96 -6.81
N ILE A 394 -3.40 -21.11 -7.22
CA ILE A 394 -2.20 -21.72 -6.63
C ILE A 394 -1.08 -21.54 -7.61
N SER A 395 -0.02 -20.84 -7.23
CA SER A 395 1.14 -20.56 -8.08
C SER A 395 2.40 -21.08 -7.43
N VAL A 396 3.24 -21.81 -8.16
CA VAL A 396 4.51 -22.38 -7.65
C VAL A 396 5.66 -22.01 -8.60
N PRO A 397 6.79 -21.48 -8.08
CA PRO A 397 7.91 -21.06 -8.91
C PRO A 397 8.65 -22.26 -9.50
N ASN A 398 9.13 -22.12 -10.73
CA ASN A 398 10.00 -23.04 -11.48
C ASN A 398 9.45 -24.45 -11.78
N TYR A 399 8.24 -24.78 -11.36
CA TYR A 399 7.64 -26.08 -11.68
C TYR A 399 7.31 -26.18 -13.17
N ASN A 400 7.43 -27.37 -13.75
CA ASN A 400 6.81 -27.68 -15.04
C ASN A 400 5.37 -28.19 -14.82
N ASN A 401 4.62 -28.43 -15.89
CA ASN A 401 3.22 -28.86 -15.80
C ASN A 401 3.05 -30.16 -15.02
N THR A 402 3.92 -31.16 -15.25
CA THR A 402 3.85 -32.47 -14.60
C THR A 402 4.09 -32.36 -13.09
N SER A 403 5.19 -31.70 -12.67
CA SER A 403 5.50 -31.50 -11.26
C SER A 403 4.42 -30.70 -10.54
N TYR A 404 3.82 -29.71 -11.22
CA TYR A 404 2.72 -28.92 -10.69
C TYR A 404 1.44 -29.74 -10.49
N GLN A 405 1.08 -30.58 -11.47
CA GLN A 405 -0.07 -31.47 -11.36
C GLN A 405 0.11 -32.48 -10.22
N THR A 406 1.30 -33.08 -10.10
CA THR A 406 1.62 -33.98 -8.97
C THR A 406 1.50 -33.26 -7.63
N PHE A 407 2.00 -32.03 -7.55
CA PHE A 407 1.97 -31.23 -6.32
C PHE A 407 0.56 -30.86 -5.86
N THR A 408 -0.34 -30.52 -6.79
CA THR A 408 -1.73 -30.13 -6.48
C THR A 408 -2.67 -31.32 -6.32
N ARG A 409 -2.27 -32.52 -6.77
CA ARG A 409 -3.09 -33.73 -6.74
C ARG A 409 -3.66 -34.08 -5.36
N PRO A 410 -2.89 -34.05 -4.24
CA PRO A 410 -3.43 -34.39 -2.93
C PRO A 410 -4.61 -33.53 -2.49
N LEU A 411 -4.58 -32.22 -2.83
CA LEU A 411 -5.70 -31.32 -2.56
C LEU A 411 -6.94 -31.71 -3.39
N LEU A 412 -6.77 -31.97 -4.69
CA LEU A 412 -7.86 -32.35 -5.59
C LEU A 412 -8.51 -33.67 -5.19
N ASP A 413 -7.71 -34.66 -4.77
CA ASP A 413 -8.21 -35.94 -4.26
C ASP A 413 -9.01 -35.77 -2.97
N LYS A 414 -8.53 -34.91 -2.05
CA LYS A 414 -9.23 -34.59 -0.81
C LYS A 414 -10.55 -33.88 -1.06
N LEU A 415 -10.61 -32.95 -2.02
CA LEU A 415 -11.87 -32.31 -2.44
C LEU A 415 -12.84 -33.32 -3.04
N THR A 416 -12.36 -34.22 -3.91
CA THR A 416 -13.18 -35.28 -4.52
C THR A 416 -13.76 -36.22 -3.46
N ALA A 417 -12.96 -36.63 -2.47
CA ALA A 417 -13.41 -37.47 -1.35
C ALA A 417 -14.47 -36.79 -0.45
N LEU A 418 -14.52 -35.45 -0.45
CA LEU A 418 -15.54 -34.66 0.23
C LEU A 418 -16.81 -34.44 -0.62
N GLY A 419 -16.88 -35.03 -1.82
CA GLY A 419 -17.98 -34.83 -2.77
C GLY A 419 -17.93 -33.48 -3.50
N ILE A 420 -16.78 -32.81 -3.51
CA ILE A 420 -16.58 -31.54 -4.21
C ILE A 420 -15.89 -31.82 -5.55
N THR A 421 -16.66 -31.79 -6.63
CA THR A 421 -16.12 -31.97 -7.98
C THR A 421 -15.58 -30.65 -8.51
N VAL A 422 -14.26 -30.56 -8.68
CA VAL A 422 -13.59 -29.43 -9.36
C VAL A 422 -13.16 -29.88 -10.75
N PRO A 423 -13.43 -29.12 -11.82
CA PRO A 423 -12.89 -29.41 -13.15
C PRO A 423 -11.36 -29.50 -13.11
N ILE A 424 -10.77 -30.33 -13.96
CA ILE A 424 -9.30 -30.42 -14.08
C ILE A 424 -8.76 -29.00 -14.36
N PRO A 425 -7.96 -28.42 -13.44
CA PRO A 425 -7.54 -27.04 -13.59
C PRO A 425 -6.64 -26.87 -14.82
N LYS A 426 -6.94 -25.87 -15.66
CA LYS A 426 -6.04 -25.48 -16.74
C LYS A 426 -4.76 -24.91 -16.13
N VAL A 427 -3.64 -25.58 -16.38
CA VAL A 427 -2.32 -25.13 -15.94
C VAL A 427 -1.78 -24.10 -16.91
N SER A 428 -1.25 -23.01 -16.40
CA SER A 428 -0.52 -22.00 -17.17
C SER A 428 0.85 -21.79 -16.54
N ARG A 429 1.87 -21.62 -17.36
CA ARG A 429 3.22 -21.28 -16.93
C ARG A 429 3.61 -19.97 -17.59
N SER A 430 4.02 -19.01 -16.79
CA SER A 430 4.42 -17.71 -17.28
C SER A 430 5.58 -17.16 -16.48
N LEU A 431 6.46 -16.41 -17.13
CA LEU A 431 7.49 -15.63 -16.44
C LEU A 431 6.86 -14.44 -15.69
N HIS A 432 5.73 -13.97 -16.21
CA HIS A 432 4.99 -12.81 -15.74
C HIS A 432 3.60 -13.29 -15.36
N ILE A 433 3.10 -13.01 -14.16
CA ILE A 433 1.66 -13.17 -13.93
C ILE A 433 0.99 -12.22 -14.91
N PRO A 434 0.29 -12.69 -15.96
CA PRO A 434 -0.21 -11.78 -16.97
C PRO A 434 -1.24 -10.87 -16.28
N PRO A 435 -1.19 -9.54 -16.46
CA PRO A 435 -2.43 -8.80 -16.40
C PRO A 435 -3.37 -9.49 -17.40
N THR A 436 -4.57 -9.86 -16.96
CA THR A 436 -5.53 -10.53 -17.85
C THR A 436 -5.75 -9.62 -19.05
N PRO A 437 -5.45 -10.06 -20.30
CA PRO A 437 -5.83 -9.30 -21.48
C PRO A 437 -7.35 -9.33 -21.61
N ASP A 438 -7.97 -8.17 -21.82
CA ASP A 438 -9.34 -8.06 -22.32
C ASP A 438 -9.32 -8.39 -23.83
N PRO A 439 -10.23 -9.22 -24.39
CA PRO A 439 -10.20 -9.60 -25.81
C PRO A 439 -10.49 -8.50 -26.83
N ASN A 440 -10.70 -7.23 -26.46
CA ASN A 440 -11.13 -6.19 -27.41
C ASN A 440 -9.97 -5.32 -27.94
N PRO A 441 -9.57 -5.43 -29.23
CA PRO A 441 -8.46 -4.67 -29.81
C PRO A 441 -8.77 -3.17 -30.07
N ASN A 442 -9.97 -2.68 -29.76
CA ASN A 442 -10.37 -1.27 -29.97
C ASN A 442 -10.69 -0.49 -28.68
N TYR A 443 -10.26 -0.96 -27.51
CA TYR A 443 -10.47 -0.24 -26.25
C TYR A 443 -9.13 0.03 -25.54
N HIS A 444 -8.75 1.30 -25.44
CA HIS A 444 -7.70 1.77 -24.55
C HIS A 444 -8.17 1.63 -23.09
N HIS A 445 -8.10 0.43 -22.51
CA HIS A 445 -7.95 0.18 -21.08
C HIS A 445 -7.80 -1.34 -20.86
N PRO A 446 -6.83 -1.82 -20.06
CA PRO A 446 -6.92 -3.16 -19.52
C PRO A 446 -8.13 -3.19 -18.57
N SER A 447 -9.22 -3.88 -18.94
CA SER A 447 -10.23 -4.19 -17.94
C SER A 447 -9.60 -5.18 -16.96
N ILE A 448 -9.30 -4.69 -15.77
CA ILE A 448 -8.86 -5.56 -14.68
C ILE A 448 -10.11 -6.35 -14.29
N SER A 449 -10.14 -7.66 -14.60
CA SER A 449 -11.14 -8.53 -14.00
C SER A 449 -11.12 -8.28 -12.49
N ARG A 450 -12.29 -7.97 -11.89
CA ARG A 450 -12.46 -7.62 -10.46
C ARG A 450 -11.87 -8.72 -9.58
N ARG A 451 -10.56 -8.69 -9.36
CA ARG A 451 -9.83 -9.77 -8.70
C ARG A 451 -9.58 -9.43 -7.24
N ALA A 452 -9.35 -8.16 -6.89
CA ALA A 452 -9.04 -7.75 -5.52
C ALA A 452 -9.51 -6.32 -5.18
N LEU A 453 -9.51 -5.97 -3.89
CA LEU A 453 -9.82 -4.60 -3.42
C LEU A 453 -8.90 -3.52 -3.97
N GLY A 454 -7.63 -3.85 -4.24
CA GLY A 454 -6.65 -2.89 -4.78
C GLY A 454 -6.81 -2.59 -6.27
N ASP A 455 -7.69 -3.30 -6.97
CA ASP A 455 -7.82 -3.17 -8.43
C ASP A 455 -8.92 -2.20 -8.86
N ILE A 456 -9.67 -1.62 -7.91
CA ILE A 456 -10.74 -0.66 -8.17
C ILE A 456 -10.81 0.42 -7.08
N VAL A 457 -11.30 1.59 -7.47
CA VAL A 457 -11.64 2.68 -6.53
C VAL A 457 -12.92 2.29 -5.78
N SER A 458 -12.91 2.41 -4.45
CA SER A 458 -14.05 2.00 -3.63
C SER A 458 -14.13 2.72 -2.28
N ASN A 459 -15.25 2.51 -1.58
CA ASN A 459 -15.43 2.92 -0.19
C ASN A 459 -15.16 1.76 0.78
N THR A 460 -14.51 0.72 0.30
CA THR A 460 -14.40 -0.51 1.07
C THR A 460 -13.50 -0.32 2.28
N LEU A 461 -14.06 -0.57 3.46
CA LEU A 461 -13.30 -0.71 4.70
C LEU A 461 -12.59 -2.07 4.70
N ILE A 462 -11.29 -2.05 4.96
CA ILE A 462 -10.45 -3.24 5.00
C ILE A 462 -9.87 -3.42 6.41
N ALA A 463 -9.86 -4.65 6.88
CA ALA A 463 -9.09 -5.06 8.04
C ALA A 463 -8.34 -6.35 7.70
N SER A 464 -7.23 -6.62 8.40
CA SER A 464 -6.46 -7.83 8.17
C SER A 464 -5.81 -8.39 9.42
N ARG A 465 -5.43 -9.67 9.35
CA ARG A 465 -4.67 -10.37 10.38
C ARG A 465 -3.76 -11.41 9.75
N TRP A 466 -2.61 -11.64 10.37
CA TRP A 466 -1.72 -12.73 10.01
C TRP A 466 -2.05 -14.00 10.80
N PHE A 467 -2.17 -15.11 10.09
CA PHE A 467 -2.12 -16.44 10.66
C PHE A 467 -0.76 -17.05 10.30
N GLN A 468 0.10 -17.13 11.32
CA GLN A 468 1.43 -17.73 11.28
C GLN A 468 1.43 -19.26 11.31
N HIS A 469 2.57 -19.87 11.04
CA HIS A 469 2.78 -21.33 11.01
C HIS A 469 2.16 -22.10 12.19
N PRO A 470 2.29 -21.68 13.47
CA PRO A 470 1.68 -22.39 14.60
C PRO A 470 0.16 -22.56 14.49
N HIS A 471 -0.54 -21.66 13.77
CA HIS A 471 -1.99 -21.70 13.57
C HIS A 471 -2.44 -22.78 12.56
N PHE A 472 -1.48 -23.43 11.87
CA PHE A 472 -1.72 -24.53 10.92
C PHE A 472 -1.02 -25.83 11.35
N ALA A 473 -0.09 -25.78 12.32
CA ALA A 473 0.83 -26.87 12.66
C ALA A 473 0.19 -28.10 13.34
N SER A 474 -1.07 -28.00 13.79
CA SER A 474 -1.79 -29.13 14.40
C SER A 474 -3.26 -29.16 13.98
N PRO A 475 -3.94 -30.32 14.02
CA PRO A 475 -5.36 -30.41 13.72
C PRO A 475 -6.24 -29.47 14.56
N SER A 476 -5.88 -29.25 15.83
CA SER A 476 -6.58 -28.34 16.74
C SER A 476 -6.38 -26.88 16.33
N ALA A 477 -5.12 -26.46 16.10
CA ALA A 477 -4.80 -25.11 15.65
C ALA A 477 -5.48 -24.77 14.31
N LEU A 478 -5.37 -25.68 13.33
CA LEU A 478 -6.03 -25.54 12.03
C LEU A 478 -7.56 -25.41 12.16
N THR A 479 -8.16 -26.13 13.11
CA THR A 479 -9.60 -26.07 13.36
C THR A 479 -10.01 -24.72 13.96
N LYS A 480 -9.22 -24.17 14.91
CA LYS A 480 -9.47 -22.82 15.45
C LYS A 480 -9.39 -21.75 14.35
N THR A 481 -8.34 -21.77 13.54
CA THR A 481 -8.17 -20.88 12.37
C THR A 481 -9.36 -20.98 11.42
N HIS A 482 -9.73 -22.21 11.05
CA HIS A 482 -10.84 -22.46 10.14
C HIS A 482 -12.17 -21.92 10.68
N LEU A 483 -12.48 -22.15 11.96
CA LEU A 483 -13.73 -21.71 12.58
C LEU A 483 -13.80 -20.19 12.71
N ALA A 484 -12.68 -19.52 13.03
CA ALA A 484 -12.63 -18.06 13.09
C ALA A 484 -12.89 -17.41 11.72
N ILE A 485 -12.29 -17.95 10.65
CA ILE A 485 -12.54 -17.48 9.27
C ILE A 485 -13.99 -17.77 8.86
N ARG A 486 -14.50 -18.97 9.17
CA ARG A 486 -15.89 -19.34 8.88
C ARG A 486 -16.89 -18.41 9.57
N HIS A 487 -16.68 -18.12 10.84
CA HIS A 487 -17.55 -17.23 11.60
C HIS A 487 -17.57 -15.81 11.01
N PHE A 488 -16.40 -15.29 10.64
CA PHE A 488 -16.28 -13.99 9.99
C PHE A 488 -17.08 -13.90 8.68
N VAL A 489 -17.03 -14.95 7.86
CA VAL A 489 -17.76 -15.00 6.58
C VAL A 489 -19.25 -15.24 6.78
N GLU A 490 -19.65 -16.28 7.51
CA GLU A 490 -21.07 -16.69 7.59
C GLU A 490 -21.88 -15.78 8.50
N ALA A 491 -21.44 -15.59 9.75
CA ALA A 491 -22.17 -14.75 10.70
C ALA A 491 -21.93 -13.26 10.42
N GLY A 492 -20.71 -12.91 10.03
CA GLY A 492 -20.34 -11.53 9.70
C GLY A 492 -20.83 -11.06 8.33
N GLY A 493 -21.11 -11.96 7.39
CA GLY A 493 -21.52 -11.59 6.03
C GLY A 493 -20.42 -10.91 5.21
N TYR A 494 -19.16 -11.00 5.64
CA TYR A 494 -18.04 -10.32 5.00
C TYR A 494 -17.42 -11.17 3.88
N THR A 495 -16.77 -10.50 2.93
CA THR A 495 -15.87 -11.15 1.99
C THR A 495 -14.54 -11.39 2.67
N PHE A 496 -14.01 -12.61 2.50
CA PHE A 496 -12.66 -12.97 2.91
C PHE A 496 -11.74 -12.99 1.69
N HIS A 497 -10.55 -12.43 1.84
CA HIS A 497 -9.43 -12.60 0.92
C HIS A 497 -8.22 -13.14 1.67
N GLY A 498 -7.54 -14.14 1.10
CA GLY A 498 -6.36 -14.75 1.69
C GLY A 498 -5.18 -14.76 0.73
N ILE A 499 -4.01 -14.45 1.28
CA ILE A 499 -2.72 -14.59 0.60
C ILE A 499 -1.87 -15.57 1.39
N ASN A 500 -1.58 -16.73 0.80
CA ASN A 500 -0.76 -17.76 1.42
C ASN A 500 0.67 -17.71 0.86
N HIS A 501 1.63 -17.40 1.71
CA HIS A 501 3.04 -17.27 1.37
C HIS A 501 3.90 -17.37 2.63
N ALA A 502 5.22 -17.52 2.49
CA ALA A 502 6.15 -17.59 3.61
C ALA A 502 7.38 -16.69 3.40
N PRO A 503 7.28 -15.37 3.67
CA PRO A 503 8.38 -14.42 3.55
C PRO A 503 9.39 -14.55 4.70
N THR A 504 10.00 -15.73 4.82
CA THR A 504 10.94 -16.06 5.91
C THR A 504 12.21 -15.22 5.85
N LEU A 505 12.85 -15.01 7.00
CA LEU A 505 14.18 -14.37 7.06
C LEU A 505 15.22 -15.14 6.22
N GLN A 506 15.12 -16.47 6.18
CA GLN A 506 16.01 -17.28 5.36
C GLN A 506 15.82 -16.98 3.86
N ALA A 507 14.59 -16.92 3.36
CA ALA A 507 14.31 -16.55 1.98
C ALA A 507 14.78 -15.14 1.64
N ALA A 508 14.71 -14.22 2.60
CA ALA A 508 15.18 -12.84 2.48
C ALA A 508 16.70 -12.66 2.57
N GLY A 509 17.44 -13.68 3.03
CA GLY A 509 18.88 -13.57 3.31
C GLY A 509 19.20 -12.77 4.57
N TYR A 510 18.35 -12.85 5.60
CA TYR A 510 18.51 -12.22 6.92
C TYR A 510 18.83 -10.71 6.89
N PRO A 511 18.00 -9.88 6.24
CA PRO A 511 18.22 -8.43 6.22
C PRO A 511 17.96 -7.81 7.60
N ASP A 512 18.73 -6.78 7.95
CA ASP A 512 18.41 -5.86 9.05
C ASP A 512 17.47 -4.76 8.52
N ASN A 513 16.19 -4.83 8.90
CA ASN A 513 15.17 -3.85 8.55
C ASN A 513 14.00 -3.85 9.56
N ALA A 514 13.08 -2.90 9.40
CA ALA A 514 12.01 -2.64 10.35
C ALA A 514 10.72 -3.45 10.11
N VAL A 515 10.71 -4.39 9.18
CA VAL A 515 9.53 -5.25 8.94
C VAL A 515 9.11 -5.91 10.24
N ASN A 516 7.82 -5.86 10.57
CA ASN A 516 7.27 -6.53 11.74
C ASN A 516 7.71 -8.02 11.78
N PRO A 517 8.39 -8.48 12.84
CA PRO A 517 8.89 -9.85 12.94
C PRO A 517 7.79 -10.91 12.79
N ALA A 518 6.54 -10.60 13.17
CA ALA A 518 5.41 -11.50 12.99
C ALA A 518 5.15 -11.86 11.52
N PHE A 519 5.54 -10.99 10.57
CA PHE A 519 5.40 -11.24 9.14
C PHE A 519 6.28 -12.43 8.67
N ARG A 520 7.40 -12.69 9.37
CA ARG A 520 8.41 -13.69 8.98
C ARG A 520 7.95 -15.14 9.11
N SER A 521 6.88 -15.39 9.87
CA SER A 521 6.32 -16.72 10.11
C SER A 521 4.90 -16.89 9.57
N VAL A 522 4.43 -15.95 8.74
CA VAL A 522 3.10 -15.99 8.11
C VAL A 522 2.95 -17.22 7.22
N ILE A 523 1.76 -17.81 7.26
CA ILE A 523 1.26 -18.79 6.27
C ILE A 523 0.03 -18.24 5.54
N LEU A 524 -0.74 -17.36 6.19
CA LEU A 524 -1.90 -16.69 5.62
C LEU A 524 -1.94 -15.24 6.09
N HIS A 525 -1.87 -14.31 5.15
CA HIS A 525 -2.36 -12.95 5.33
C HIS A 525 -3.85 -12.95 4.99
N ALA A 526 -4.70 -12.81 6.01
CA ALA A 526 -6.14 -12.80 5.88
C ALA A 526 -6.66 -11.36 5.90
N GLN A 527 -7.50 -11.02 4.94
CA GLN A 527 -8.16 -9.73 4.79
C GLN A 527 -9.67 -9.93 4.82
N GLY A 528 -10.35 -9.01 5.48
CA GLY A 528 -11.80 -8.99 5.62
C GLY A 528 -12.36 -7.65 5.18
N TYR A 529 -13.46 -7.67 4.42
CA TYR A 529 -14.08 -6.46 3.91
C TYR A 529 -15.53 -6.64 3.48
N LEU A 530 -16.23 -5.52 3.34
CA LEU A 530 -17.61 -5.45 2.85
C LEU A 530 -17.64 -5.51 1.33
N GLY A 531 -18.26 -6.56 0.78
CA GLY A 531 -18.24 -6.86 -0.67
C GLY A 531 -19.14 -5.98 -1.53
N ASP A 532 -20.00 -5.17 -0.90
CA ASP A 532 -20.97 -4.27 -1.52
C ASP A 532 -20.52 -2.80 -1.53
N MET A 533 -19.37 -2.46 -0.92
CA MET A 533 -18.88 -1.09 -0.78
C MET A 533 -18.10 -0.56 -2.01
N HIS A 534 -18.51 -0.94 -3.21
CA HIS A 534 -17.92 -0.43 -4.44
C HIS A 534 -18.70 0.78 -4.95
N TRP A 535 -17.99 1.84 -5.39
CA TRP A 535 -18.66 2.99 -6.00
C TRP A 535 -19.21 2.57 -7.36
N ASP A 536 -20.51 2.51 -7.52
CA ASP A 536 -21.17 2.22 -8.79
C ASP A 536 -21.68 3.47 -9.52
N GLY A 537 -21.53 4.65 -8.90
CA GLY A 537 -22.02 5.93 -9.41
C GLY A 537 -23.53 6.09 -9.34
N GLN A 538 -24.24 5.14 -8.72
CA GLN A 538 -25.70 5.12 -8.62
C GLN A 538 -26.18 4.99 -7.19
N SER A 539 -25.43 4.29 -6.34
CA SER A 539 -25.70 4.12 -4.93
C SER A 539 -25.45 5.43 -4.19
N PRO A 540 -26.35 5.84 -3.27
CA PRO A 540 -26.21 7.08 -2.53
C PRO A 540 -24.91 7.10 -1.72
N VAL A 541 -24.32 8.28 -1.60
CA VAL A 541 -23.19 8.52 -0.68
C VAL A 541 -23.66 8.16 0.73
N ILE A 542 -23.09 7.10 1.31
CA ILE A 542 -23.33 6.78 2.71
C ILE A 542 -22.62 7.79 3.62
N SER A 543 -23.31 8.17 4.70
CA SER A 543 -22.79 9.13 5.68
C SER A 543 -21.58 8.56 6.44
N THR A 544 -20.74 9.44 6.99
CA THR A 544 -19.62 9.02 7.85
C THR A 544 -20.08 8.34 9.13
N ALA A 545 -21.26 8.66 9.64
CA ALA A 545 -21.88 7.97 10.77
C ALA A 545 -22.20 6.50 10.42
N GLU A 546 -22.80 6.26 9.25
CA GLU A 546 -23.08 4.90 8.79
C GLU A 546 -21.78 4.12 8.52
N LEU A 547 -20.75 4.77 7.97
CA LEU A 547 -19.42 4.17 7.83
C LEU A 547 -18.81 3.77 9.18
N ALA A 548 -18.97 4.61 10.21
CA ALA A 548 -18.49 4.31 11.55
C ALA A 548 -19.20 3.09 12.16
N GLU A 549 -20.53 2.96 11.99
CA GLU A 549 -21.27 1.78 12.45
C GLU A 549 -20.83 0.50 11.72
N LYS A 550 -20.61 0.57 10.40
CA LYS A 550 -20.08 -0.55 9.61
C LYS A 550 -18.66 -0.94 10.05
N HIS A 551 -17.83 0.05 10.35
CA HIS A 551 -16.47 -0.13 10.87
C HIS A 551 -16.48 -0.79 12.26
N GLU A 552 -17.29 -0.30 13.20
CA GLU A 552 -17.43 -0.88 14.54
C GLU A 552 -17.89 -2.34 14.45
N ARG A 553 -18.85 -2.65 13.58
CA ARG A 553 -19.25 -4.02 13.30
C ARG A 553 -18.11 -4.87 12.76
N LEU A 554 -17.32 -4.36 11.81
CA LEU A 554 -16.15 -5.07 11.27
C LEU A 554 -15.16 -5.38 12.39
N GLN A 555 -14.88 -4.41 13.26
CA GLN A 555 -13.97 -4.56 14.40
C GLN A 555 -14.42 -5.64 15.39
N ARG A 556 -15.73 -5.78 15.65
CA ARG A 556 -16.29 -6.88 16.47
C ARG A 556 -16.01 -8.27 15.88
N TYR A 557 -16.14 -8.44 14.57
CA TYR A 557 -15.84 -9.72 13.92
C TYR A 557 -14.34 -9.99 13.79
N MET A 558 -13.53 -8.93 13.60
CA MET A 558 -12.07 -9.03 13.62
C MET A 558 -11.54 -9.49 14.97
N GLN A 559 -12.26 -9.25 16.08
CA GLN A 559 -11.88 -9.74 17.39
C GLN A 559 -11.71 -11.26 17.42
N GLY A 560 -12.60 -12.01 16.75
CA GLY A 560 -12.47 -13.46 16.65
C GLY A 560 -11.19 -13.92 15.96
N TRP A 561 -10.61 -13.11 15.07
CA TRP A 561 -9.30 -13.39 14.47
C TRP A 561 -8.16 -13.04 15.42
N ARG A 562 -8.27 -11.96 16.19
CA ARG A 562 -7.28 -11.59 17.23
C ARG A 562 -7.18 -12.67 18.31
N ASP A 563 -8.32 -13.15 18.79
CA ASP A 563 -8.41 -14.14 19.87
C ASP A 563 -7.71 -15.46 19.54
N VAL A 564 -7.69 -15.84 18.26
CA VAL A 564 -7.01 -17.06 17.79
C VAL A 564 -5.59 -16.81 17.26
N THR A 565 -5.14 -15.56 17.20
CA THR A 565 -3.79 -15.16 16.76
C THR A 565 -3.08 -14.21 17.76
N PRO A 566 -3.03 -14.55 19.07
CA PRO A 566 -2.34 -13.71 20.05
C PRO A 566 -0.85 -13.59 19.71
N GLY A 567 -0.29 -12.39 19.85
CA GLY A 567 1.11 -12.09 19.51
C GLY A 567 1.43 -12.10 18.00
N SER A 568 0.42 -12.32 17.14
CA SER A 568 0.53 -12.06 15.71
C SER A 568 0.36 -10.56 15.42
N GLY A 569 0.25 -10.21 14.15
CA GLY A 569 0.07 -8.83 13.72
C GLY A 569 -0.89 -8.68 12.55
N SER A 570 -0.86 -7.49 11.96
CA SER A 570 -1.61 -7.07 10.80
C SER A 570 -0.68 -6.30 9.86
N TYR A 571 -0.97 -6.29 8.58
CA TYR A 571 -0.09 -5.66 7.61
C TYR A 571 -0.45 -4.18 7.47
N VAL A 572 0.43 -3.26 7.89
CA VAL A 572 0.17 -1.80 7.92
C VAL A 572 -0.39 -1.20 6.61
N ASN A 573 -0.09 -1.78 5.45
CA ASN A 573 -0.60 -1.29 4.17
C ASN A 573 -2.00 -1.80 3.82
N GLU A 574 -2.41 -2.95 4.37
CA GLU A 574 -3.69 -3.62 4.05
C GLU A 574 -4.46 -4.03 5.32
N GLY A 575 -4.14 -3.40 6.44
CA GLY A 575 -4.83 -3.51 7.71
C GLY A 575 -5.64 -2.26 7.98
N ASP A 576 -6.38 -2.27 9.07
CA ASP A 576 -7.16 -1.13 9.51
C ASP A 576 -6.28 -0.18 10.31
N ALA A 577 -6.06 1.05 9.85
CA ALA A 577 -5.22 2.02 10.54
C ALA A 577 -5.73 2.37 11.97
N GLN A 578 -6.94 1.95 12.31
CA GLN A 578 -7.59 2.12 13.60
C GLN A 578 -7.64 0.82 14.40
N GLU A 579 -6.78 -0.13 14.08
CA GLU A 579 -6.52 -1.32 14.89
C GLU A 579 -6.29 -0.91 16.37
N PRO A 580 -7.04 -1.47 17.34
CA PRO A 580 -6.97 -1.03 18.74
C PRO A 580 -5.54 -1.01 19.32
N ASP A 581 -4.74 -2.01 18.94
CA ASP A 581 -3.34 -2.15 19.32
C ASP A 581 -2.42 -1.97 18.10
N PHE A 582 -2.64 -0.92 17.30
CA PHE A 582 -1.91 -0.74 16.04
C PHE A 582 -0.38 -0.76 16.21
N LYS A 583 0.16 -0.28 17.34
CA LYS A 583 1.61 -0.28 17.62
C LYS A 583 2.19 -1.69 17.55
N ASP A 584 1.58 -2.61 18.30
CA ASP A 584 1.99 -4.02 18.31
C ASP A 584 1.60 -4.72 17.00
N SER A 585 0.36 -4.51 16.54
CA SER A 585 -0.14 -5.19 15.36
C SER A 585 0.64 -4.85 14.09
N PHE A 586 1.05 -3.60 13.89
CA PHE A 586 1.76 -3.17 12.68
C PHE A 586 3.26 -3.21 12.81
N PHE A 587 3.82 -2.96 14.00
CA PHE A 587 5.25 -2.79 14.17
C PHE A 587 5.86 -3.77 15.18
N GLY A 588 5.07 -4.33 16.09
CA GLY A 588 5.51 -5.30 17.10
C GLY A 588 6.63 -4.74 17.95
N GLU A 589 7.62 -5.59 18.25
CA GLU A 589 8.80 -5.21 19.04
C GLU A 589 9.66 -4.09 18.40
N ASN A 590 9.47 -3.78 17.12
CA ASN A 590 10.21 -2.69 16.46
C ASN A 590 9.66 -1.29 16.77
N TYR A 591 8.47 -1.17 17.38
CA TYR A 591 7.80 0.13 17.52
C TYR A 591 8.66 1.19 18.24
N GLU A 592 9.26 0.84 19.38
CA GLU A 592 10.03 1.82 20.18
C GLU A 592 11.27 2.32 19.42
N ARG A 593 11.99 1.42 18.74
CA ARG A 593 13.14 1.81 17.90
C ARG A 593 12.68 2.68 16.73
N LEU A 594 11.55 2.36 16.11
CA LEU A 594 10.97 3.18 15.04
C LEU A 594 10.59 4.58 15.56
N ALA A 595 10.01 4.67 16.75
CA ALA A 595 9.63 5.92 17.38
C ALA A 595 10.86 6.78 17.72
N ASP A 596 11.96 6.16 18.16
CA ASP A 596 13.24 6.85 18.36
C ASP A 596 13.81 7.44 17.06
N VAL A 597 13.79 6.67 15.98
CA VAL A 597 14.22 7.16 14.66
C VAL A 597 13.31 8.29 14.20
N LYS A 598 11.99 8.17 14.36
CA LYS A 598 11.02 9.21 14.05
C LYS A 598 11.34 10.52 14.79
N ARG A 599 11.55 10.47 16.11
CA ARG A 599 11.90 11.64 16.92
C ARG A 599 13.22 12.29 16.50
N ARG A 600 14.20 11.48 16.08
CA ARG A 600 15.51 11.97 15.62
C ARG A 600 15.42 12.70 14.27
N TRP A 601 14.69 12.12 13.31
CA TRP A 601 14.65 12.60 11.93
C TRP A 601 13.52 13.59 11.65
N ASP A 602 12.48 13.60 12.48
CA ASP A 602 11.35 14.53 12.42
C ASP A 602 10.90 14.98 13.81
N PRO A 603 11.73 15.73 14.56
CA PRO A 603 11.36 16.30 15.86
C PRO A 603 10.25 17.36 15.76
N TRP A 604 9.93 17.82 14.55
CA TRP A 604 8.95 18.89 14.30
C TRP A 604 7.54 18.35 14.01
N GLY A 605 7.40 17.05 13.76
CA GLY A 605 6.13 16.45 13.33
C GLY A 605 5.67 17.02 11.99
N VAL A 606 6.58 17.06 11.01
CA VAL A 606 6.28 17.42 9.62
C VAL A 606 5.48 16.32 8.95
N PHE A 607 5.92 15.07 9.13
CA PHE A 607 5.30 13.91 8.51
C PHE A 607 4.35 13.25 9.51
N TRP A 608 3.12 13.02 9.08
CA TRP A 608 2.13 12.32 9.89
C TRP A 608 1.21 11.54 8.98
N VAL A 609 0.90 10.31 9.38
CA VAL A 609 -0.07 9.44 8.71
C VAL A 609 -0.86 8.68 9.77
N VAL A 610 -2.16 8.47 9.54
CA VAL A 610 -3.00 7.64 10.41
C VAL A 610 -2.47 6.20 10.49
N GLY A 611 -2.43 5.63 11.70
CA GLY A 611 -1.87 4.29 11.95
C GLY A 611 -0.34 4.18 11.78
N GLY A 612 0.36 5.30 11.58
CA GLY A 612 1.82 5.37 11.54
C GLY A 612 2.47 5.42 12.93
N VAL A 613 3.78 5.24 12.98
CA VAL A 613 4.56 5.39 14.23
C VAL A 613 4.47 6.84 14.74
N GLY A 614 4.13 7.01 16.02
CA GLY A 614 3.85 8.31 16.64
C GLY A 614 2.54 8.97 16.19
N SER A 615 1.66 8.27 15.45
CA SER A 615 0.42 8.85 14.96
C SER A 615 -0.58 9.20 16.07
N ASP A 616 -0.52 8.49 17.20
CA ASP A 616 -1.33 8.69 18.41
C ASP A 616 -0.96 9.95 19.21
N GLU A 617 0.13 10.63 18.83
CA GLU A 617 0.46 11.97 19.35
C GLU A 617 -0.38 13.08 18.69
N TRP A 618 -1.18 12.75 17.67
CA TRP A 618 -2.03 13.68 16.94
C TRP A 618 -3.43 13.13 16.71
N GLU A 619 -4.37 14.04 16.47
CA GLU A 619 -5.76 13.73 16.12
C GLU A 619 -6.30 14.70 15.07
N VAL A 620 -7.32 14.25 14.33
CA VAL A 620 -8.05 15.07 13.37
C VAL A 620 -9.31 15.62 14.07
N ARG A 621 -9.44 16.94 14.18
CA ARG A 621 -10.54 17.65 14.86
C ARG A 621 -11.40 18.44 13.89
N GLY A 622 -12.68 18.57 14.19
CA GLY A 622 -13.62 19.41 13.42
C GLY A 622 -13.96 18.90 12.01
N GLY A 623 -13.57 17.66 11.69
CA GLY A 623 -14.00 16.95 10.48
C GLY A 623 -15.27 16.12 10.70
N SER A 624 -15.72 15.40 9.68
CA SER A 624 -16.91 14.54 9.75
C SER A 624 -16.70 13.18 10.43
N GLY A 625 -15.48 12.91 10.89
CA GLY A 625 -15.12 11.69 11.62
C GLY A 625 -15.76 11.62 13.01
N THR A 626 -15.82 10.41 13.54
CA THR A 626 -16.34 10.15 14.90
C THR A 626 -15.26 9.45 15.74
N ARG A 627 -15.50 9.34 17.06
CA ARG A 627 -14.57 8.62 17.94
C ARG A 627 -14.50 7.15 17.51
N GLY A 628 -13.31 6.70 17.11
CA GLY A 628 -13.09 5.34 16.62
C GLY A 628 -13.29 5.16 15.11
N PHE A 629 -13.67 6.22 14.39
CA PHE A 629 -13.70 6.26 12.92
C PHE A 629 -13.15 7.59 12.38
N VAL A 630 -11.85 7.60 12.06
CA VAL A 630 -11.09 8.77 11.63
C VAL A 630 -11.14 8.92 10.12
N VAL A 631 -11.69 10.04 9.65
CA VAL A 631 -11.53 10.53 8.28
C VAL A 631 -10.57 11.72 8.25
N GLN A 632 -10.07 12.06 7.06
CA GLN A 632 -8.98 13.01 6.88
C GLN A 632 -9.45 14.43 6.53
N ASP A 633 -10.70 14.77 6.78
CA ASP A 633 -11.34 16.03 6.37
C ASP A 633 -11.29 17.16 7.41
N GLY A 634 -10.66 16.92 8.57
CA GLY A 634 -10.52 17.91 9.64
C GLY A 634 -9.12 18.50 9.83
N ARG A 635 -8.99 19.36 10.86
CA ARG A 635 -7.75 19.99 11.30
C ARG A 635 -6.88 19.02 12.10
N LEU A 636 -5.60 18.92 11.77
CA LEU A 636 -4.65 18.06 12.49
C LEU A 636 -4.09 18.79 13.73
N CYS A 637 -4.24 18.20 14.91
CA CYS A 637 -3.85 18.77 16.20
C CYS A 637 -3.10 17.76 17.07
N ARG A 638 -2.22 18.23 17.97
CA ARG A 638 -1.54 17.39 18.96
C ARG A 638 -2.50 16.97 20.07
N VAL A 639 -2.40 15.73 20.51
CA VAL A 639 -3.14 15.20 21.65
C VAL A 639 -2.50 15.68 22.95
N GLY A 640 -3.30 16.08 23.94
CA GLY A 640 -2.81 16.39 25.30
C GLY A 640 -1.83 17.55 25.38
N TRP A 641 -1.92 18.52 24.46
CA TRP A 641 -1.02 19.66 24.41
C TRP A 641 -1.12 20.54 25.67
N GLU A 642 -0.05 20.60 26.46
CA GLU A 642 0.03 21.45 27.67
C GLU A 642 0.67 22.82 27.42
N GLY A 643 1.05 23.16 26.18
CA GLY A 643 1.67 24.44 25.84
C GLY A 643 2.95 24.70 26.64
N LYS A 644 4.09 24.18 26.18
CA LYS A 644 5.37 24.50 26.83
C LYS A 644 5.67 25.99 26.67
N GLY A 645 5.38 26.77 27.72
CA GLY A 645 5.92 28.10 28.05
C GLY A 645 5.94 29.12 26.92
N ARG A 646 4.98 30.07 26.94
CA ARG A 646 5.10 31.34 26.21
C ARG A 646 6.34 32.12 26.63
#